data_AF-A0A522AJ05-F1
#
_entry.id   AF-A0A522AJ05-F1
#
_cell.length_a   1.000
_cell.length_b   1.000
_cell.length_c   1.000
_cell.angle_alpha   90.00
_cell.angle_beta   90.00
_cell.angle_gamma   90.00
#
_symmetry.space_group_name_H-M   'P 1'
#
loop_
_entity.id
_entity.type
_entity.pdbx_description
1 polymer ?
#
loop_
_entity_poly.entity_id
_entity_poly.type
_entity_poly.pdbx_seq_one_letter_code
_entity_poly.pdbx_strand_id
1 'polypeptide(L)'
;MMRVIAGTVLACCVWASAVAADLAGLEHAAVDAADGGRITVLEGALREALDQAPEALAPADYFSASEVLGKLVSRARELGVDARIFEHLIATAELLQDRCRGKVRALESATGENEAALEGLYRSDIWYDINHAQSAFGYWRAWAMLGLAEARPDDRERVKWLNRAETGFKAASVRILYPGIVQGSWLGLGYIAQARGDLAGAEQRFRRLVEALADRPENPVRKLAEAELTLLAVRRGEIRELTAVSREPLSPTQAAVTAEEAFALLERRRREHIGAMAAGQRLRKLIADGFLTDALLGRILSYRDEIVGEDLGVLSRLIDAEFAYAYQQYKTTVIKYRQFREQGGEQLPIDVTPFHYHYIVALVSTDLPREASAEIELLKRQPHLHPSVAAALPKLSWSVAEAVYAQHPTEANREHLEQVANTFVATAPRDADAATAHLGLARLSKDPEAAAWHLRAAGTDPELRGGIALTELHRGISLFNRAAARGDIVQEETVAKEILKALDDLPGKQRREPWFRALSLQMRTVLGRDLPKVLAELDALLAEATNDTRARPVLLWSKLRALAATDDRAGLQGMADALAARGDDTEGERQFYQFLLELERGKNFALVAGLAEHFYPALAGQGQDQRQVSLLRIRALTALGR
;
A
#
# COMPACT_ATOMS: atom_id res chain seq x y z
N MET A 1 -75.74 -30.45 -57.35
CA MET A 1 -76.17 -31.68 -56.64
C MET A 1 -74.90 -32.47 -56.30
N MET A 2 -74.83 -33.01 -55.08
CA MET A 2 -73.69 -33.73 -54.45
C MET A 2 -72.51 -32.91 -53.90
N ARG A 3 -72.44 -32.90 -52.56
CA ARG A 3 -71.29 -32.62 -51.70
C ARG A 3 -70.53 -33.94 -51.47
N VAL A 4 -69.19 -33.88 -51.50
CA VAL A 4 -68.29 -34.87 -50.88
C VAL A 4 -67.16 -34.12 -50.15
N ILE A 5 -66.72 -34.76 -49.07
CA ILE A 5 -65.89 -34.32 -47.95
C ILE A 5 -64.38 -34.39 -48.27
N ALA A 6 -63.62 -33.42 -47.78
CA ALA A 6 -62.22 -33.51 -47.33
C ALA A 6 -62.04 -32.33 -46.33
N GLY A 7 -61.59 -32.47 -45.07
CA GLY A 7 -60.43 -33.21 -44.60
C GLY A 7 -59.25 -32.22 -44.51
N THR A 8 -59.15 -31.43 -43.44
CA THR A 8 -57.96 -30.59 -43.19
C THR A 8 -57.65 -30.58 -41.70
N VAL A 9 -56.54 -31.27 -41.39
CA VAL A 9 -55.80 -31.25 -40.13
C VAL A 9 -55.31 -29.81 -39.91
N LEU A 10 -55.74 -29.16 -38.82
CA LEU A 10 -55.12 -27.92 -38.35
C LEU A 10 -53.84 -28.30 -37.59
N ALA A 11 -52.70 -28.01 -38.21
CA ALA A 11 -51.40 -28.11 -37.59
C ALA A 11 -51.23 -27.01 -36.53
N CYS A 12 -50.92 -27.42 -35.30
CA CYS A 12 -50.40 -26.56 -34.24
C CYS A 12 -49.05 -25.96 -34.67
N CYS A 13 -49.01 -24.66 -34.95
CA CYS A 13 -47.78 -23.88 -34.97
C CYS A 13 -47.90 -22.80 -33.89
N VAL A 14 -47.25 -23.02 -32.75
CA VAL A 14 -47.04 -22.02 -31.70
C VAL A 14 -46.02 -21.01 -32.23
N TRP A 15 -46.47 -19.81 -32.56
CA TRP A 15 -45.56 -18.68 -32.79
C TRP A 15 -45.12 -18.16 -31.42
N ALA A 16 -43.84 -18.32 -31.07
CA ALA A 16 -43.27 -17.68 -29.89
C ALA A 16 -43.34 -16.15 -30.05
N SER A 17 -43.76 -15.42 -29.02
CA SER A 17 -43.76 -13.96 -29.00
C SER A 17 -42.31 -13.45 -29.05
N ALA A 18 -42.07 -12.25 -29.59
CA ALA A 18 -40.74 -11.61 -29.58
C ALA A 18 -40.19 -11.46 -28.14
N VAL A 19 -41.09 -11.18 -27.18
CA VAL A 19 -40.77 -11.08 -25.75
C VAL A 19 -40.26 -12.41 -25.18
N ALA A 20 -40.83 -13.55 -25.55
CA ALA A 20 -40.38 -14.85 -25.07
C ALA A 20 -38.96 -15.20 -25.56
N ALA A 21 -38.60 -14.82 -26.79
CA ALA A 21 -37.25 -15.00 -27.32
C ALA A 21 -36.22 -14.12 -26.58
N ASP A 22 -36.59 -12.88 -26.28
CA ASP A 22 -35.75 -11.95 -25.52
C ASP A 22 -35.52 -12.42 -24.08
N LEU A 23 -36.56 -12.93 -23.41
CA LEU A 23 -36.45 -13.44 -22.04
C LEU A 23 -35.57 -14.70 -21.93
N ALA A 24 -35.64 -15.61 -22.90
CA ALA A 24 -34.77 -16.78 -22.93
C ALA A 24 -33.27 -16.40 -23.09
N GLY A 25 -32.98 -15.38 -23.91
CA GLY A 25 -31.63 -14.83 -24.04
C GLY A 25 -31.13 -14.18 -22.74
N LEU A 26 -32.02 -13.47 -22.03
CA LEU A 26 -31.71 -12.88 -20.72
C LEU A 26 -31.46 -13.93 -19.65
N GLU A 27 -32.18 -15.05 -19.65
CA GLU A 27 -32.00 -16.13 -18.68
C GLU A 27 -30.58 -16.71 -18.77
N HIS A 28 -30.12 -17.03 -19.98
CA HIS A 28 -28.76 -17.55 -20.19
C HIS A 28 -27.70 -16.53 -19.78
N ALA A 29 -27.87 -15.27 -20.18
CA ALA A 29 -26.95 -14.20 -19.81
C ALA A 29 -26.90 -13.91 -18.29
N ALA A 30 -28.00 -14.17 -17.57
CA ALA A 30 -28.07 -13.98 -16.12
C ALA A 30 -27.23 -15.01 -15.36
N VAL A 31 -27.15 -16.25 -15.85
CA VAL A 31 -26.30 -17.31 -15.27
C VAL A 31 -24.82 -16.93 -15.39
N ASP A 32 -24.43 -16.37 -16.54
CA ASP A 32 -23.04 -16.06 -16.87
C ASP A 32 -22.60 -14.65 -16.47
N ALA A 33 -23.41 -13.92 -15.69
CA ALA A 33 -23.05 -12.56 -15.29
C ALA A 33 -21.75 -12.57 -14.46
N ALA A 34 -20.77 -11.78 -14.90
CA ALA A 34 -19.42 -11.77 -14.31
C ALA A 34 -19.33 -10.89 -13.05
N ASP A 35 -20.15 -9.84 -12.96
CA ASP A 35 -20.10 -8.85 -11.90
C ASP A 35 -21.47 -8.19 -11.65
N GLY A 36 -21.53 -7.33 -10.63
CA GLY A 36 -22.74 -6.58 -10.26
C GLY A 36 -23.20 -5.54 -11.29
N GLY A 37 -22.27 -4.98 -12.07
CA GLY A 37 -22.60 -4.06 -13.17
C GLY A 37 -23.37 -4.77 -14.27
N ARG A 38 -22.94 -5.99 -14.64
CA ARG A 38 -23.64 -6.82 -15.62
C ARG A 38 -25.03 -7.23 -15.13
N ILE A 39 -25.18 -7.57 -13.85
CA ILE A 39 -26.48 -7.86 -13.24
C ILE A 39 -27.43 -6.67 -13.38
N THR A 40 -26.95 -5.45 -13.12
CA THR A 40 -27.76 -4.22 -13.25
C THR A 40 -28.23 -3.99 -14.69
N VAL A 41 -27.35 -4.23 -15.68
CA VAL A 41 -27.73 -4.11 -17.10
C VAL A 41 -28.81 -5.14 -17.48
N LEU A 42 -28.67 -6.38 -17.03
CA LEU A 42 -29.63 -7.45 -17.32
C LEU A 42 -30.97 -7.23 -16.59
N GLU A 43 -30.94 -6.71 -15.36
CA GLU A 43 -32.13 -6.29 -14.61
C GLU A 43 -32.88 -5.16 -15.33
N GLY A 44 -32.15 -4.17 -15.87
CA GLY A 44 -32.72 -3.12 -16.71
C GLY A 44 -33.38 -3.69 -17.98
N ALA A 45 -32.72 -4.61 -18.67
CA ALA A 45 -33.27 -5.25 -19.87
C ALA A 45 -34.51 -6.11 -19.57
N LEU A 46 -34.54 -6.82 -18.44
CA LEU A 46 -35.73 -7.55 -17.98
C LEU A 46 -36.92 -6.61 -17.78
N ARG A 47 -36.69 -5.45 -17.16
CA ARG A 47 -37.74 -4.44 -16.96
C ARG A 47 -38.24 -3.86 -18.27
N GLU A 48 -37.32 -3.50 -19.17
CA GLU A 48 -37.65 -2.94 -20.46
C GLU A 48 -38.48 -3.92 -21.30
N ALA A 49 -38.10 -5.19 -21.34
CA ALA A 49 -38.85 -6.25 -22.05
C ALA A 49 -40.31 -6.36 -21.56
N LEU A 50 -40.55 -6.04 -20.29
CA LEU A 50 -41.88 -6.12 -19.65
C LEU A 50 -42.62 -4.77 -19.63
N ASP A 51 -41.95 -3.67 -20.03
CA ASP A 51 -42.52 -2.32 -20.13
C ASP A 51 -43.13 -2.02 -21.51
N GLN A 52 -42.65 -2.67 -22.57
CA GLN A 52 -43.01 -2.30 -23.94
C GLN A 52 -44.49 -2.61 -24.32
N ALA A 53 -45.17 -3.55 -23.66
CA ALA A 53 -46.60 -3.83 -23.88
C ALA A 53 -47.26 -4.65 -22.74
N PRO A 54 -47.51 -4.09 -21.55
CA PRO A 54 -47.94 -4.84 -20.36
C PRO A 54 -49.28 -5.59 -20.54
N GLU A 55 -50.20 -5.09 -21.36
CA GLU A 55 -51.47 -5.76 -21.65
C GLU A 55 -51.32 -6.95 -22.62
N ALA A 56 -50.30 -6.90 -23.50
CA ALA A 56 -50.01 -7.92 -24.48
C ALA A 56 -49.20 -9.11 -23.91
N LEU A 57 -48.63 -8.97 -22.71
CA LEU A 57 -47.90 -10.03 -22.03
C LEU A 57 -48.82 -11.22 -21.71
N ALA A 58 -48.40 -12.41 -22.15
CA ALA A 58 -49.04 -13.67 -21.80
C ALA A 58 -48.56 -14.15 -20.41
N PRO A 59 -49.36 -14.97 -19.71
CA PRO A 59 -48.94 -15.61 -18.46
C PRO A 59 -47.61 -16.36 -18.51
N ALA A 60 -47.28 -16.98 -19.65
CA ALA A 60 -45.98 -17.62 -19.87
C ALA A 60 -44.82 -16.62 -19.83
N ASP A 61 -45.00 -15.38 -20.30
CA ASP A 61 -43.95 -14.34 -20.25
C ASP A 61 -43.64 -13.96 -18.79
N TYR A 62 -44.67 -13.91 -17.92
CA TYR A 62 -44.47 -13.69 -16.48
C TYR A 62 -43.74 -14.86 -15.81
N PHE A 63 -44.01 -16.10 -16.24
CA PHE A 63 -43.29 -17.28 -15.79
C PHE A 63 -41.80 -17.17 -16.16
N SER A 64 -41.47 -16.93 -17.43
CA SER A 64 -40.09 -16.76 -17.89
C SER A 64 -39.39 -15.59 -17.19
N ALA A 65 -40.08 -14.46 -17.00
CA ALA A 65 -39.54 -13.33 -16.25
C ALA A 65 -39.20 -13.68 -14.79
N SER A 66 -39.99 -14.55 -14.16
CA SER A 66 -39.72 -15.02 -12.79
C SER A 66 -38.49 -15.93 -12.71
N GLU A 67 -38.21 -16.71 -13.76
CA GLU A 67 -36.98 -17.51 -13.88
C GLU A 67 -35.76 -16.62 -14.09
N VAL A 68 -35.82 -15.64 -15.00
CA VAL A 68 -34.73 -14.66 -15.22
C VAL A 68 -34.40 -13.92 -13.93
N LEU A 69 -35.40 -13.41 -13.21
CA LEU A 69 -35.20 -12.74 -11.92
C LEU A 69 -34.55 -13.69 -10.91
N GLY A 70 -34.98 -14.95 -10.86
CA GLY A 70 -34.40 -15.96 -9.99
C GLY A 70 -32.91 -16.19 -10.26
N LYS A 71 -32.51 -16.25 -11.54
CA LYS A 71 -31.09 -16.34 -11.94
C LYS A 71 -30.31 -15.10 -11.53
N LEU A 72 -30.85 -13.91 -11.75
CA LEU A 72 -30.21 -12.65 -11.34
C LEU A 72 -30.02 -12.56 -9.82
N VAL A 73 -31.03 -12.91 -9.03
CA VAL A 73 -30.95 -12.92 -7.56
C VAL A 73 -29.94 -13.97 -7.08
N SER A 74 -29.99 -15.18 -7.64
CA SER A 74 -29.04 -16.25 -7.27
C SER A 74 -27.61 -15.83 -7.58
N ARG A 75 -27.38 -15.29 -8.78
CA ARG A 75 -26.06 -14.85 -9.22
C ARG A 75 -25.53 -13.67 -8.42
N ALA A 76 -26.39 -12.71 -8.06
CA ALA A 76 -26.05 -11.60 -7.17
C ALA A 76 -25.54 -12.10 -5.80
N ARG A 77 -26.20 -13.11 -5.24
CA ARG A 77 -25.79 -13.73 -3.96
C ARG A 77 -24.48 -14.49 -4.09
N GLU A 78 -24.29 -15.26 -5.16
CA GLU A 78 -23.03 -15.98 -5.42
C GLU A 78 -21.83 -15.03 -5.55
N LEU A 79 -22.02 -13.90 -6.24
CA LEU A 79 -20.98 -12.90 -6.44
C LEU A 79 -20.74 -12.00 -5.22
N GLY A 80 -21.58 -12.07 -4.19
CA GLY A 80 -21.47 -11.21 -3.00
C GLY A 80 -21.56 -9.73 -3.35
N VAL A 81 -22.47 -9.36 -4.26
CA VAL A 81 -22.58 -7.98 -4.76
C VAL A 81 -23.00 -6.99 -3.68
N ASP A 82 -22.83 -5.69 -3.97
CA ASP A 82 -23.19 -4.63 -3.05
C ASP A 82 -24.69 -4.58 -2.73
N ALA A 83 -25.01 -3.90 -1.62
CA ALA A 83 -26.38 -3.73 -1.15
C ALA A 83 -27.31 -3.00 -2.13
N ARG A 84 -26.78 -2.08 -2.94
CA ARG A 84 -27.58 -1.28 -3.87
C ARG A 84 -28.15 -2.16 -4.98
N ILE A 85 -27.39 -3.14 -5.46
CA ILE A 85 -27.86 -4.10 -6.46
C ILE A 85 -29.04 -4.91 -5.90
N PHE A 86 -28.96 -5.37 -4.65
CA PHE A 86 -30.09 -6.06 -4.01
C PHE A 86 -31.33 -5.16 -3.85
N GLU A 87 -31.17 -3.88 -3.53
CA GLU A 87 -32.29 -2.92 -3.48
C GLU A 87 -32.99 -2.80 -4.84
N HIS A 88 -32.24 -2.74 -5.94
CA HIS A 88 -32.80 -2.74 -7.29
C HIS A 88 -33.56 -4.03 -7.60
N LEU A 89 -32.97 -5.20 -7.30
CA LEU A 89 -33.62 -6.50 -7.50
C LEU A 89 -34.91 -6.65 -6.67
N ILE A 90 -34.94 -6.13 -5.44
CA ILE A 90 -36.15 -6.09 -4.60
C ILE A 90 -37.24 -5.24 -5.27
N ALA A 91 -36.91 -4.02 -5.69
CA ALA A 91 -37.87 -3.13 -6.35
C ALA A 91 -38.43 -3.73 -7.64
N THR A 92 -37.58 -4.42 -8.40
CA THR A 92 -37.99 -5.11 -9.63
C THR A 92 -38.90 -6.29 -9.35
N ALA A 93 -38.58 -7.10 -8.34
CA ALA A 93 -39.47 -8.17 -7.90
C ALA A 93 -40.85 -7.66 -7.46
N GLU A 94 -40.90 -6.51 -6.78
CA GLU A 94 -42.15 -5.85 -6.36
C GLU A 94 -42.98 -5.38 -7.54
N LEU A 95 -42.36 -4.67 -8.47
CA LEU A 95 -43.01 -4.20 -9.69
C LEU A 95 -43.61 -5.37 -10.48
N LEU A 96 -42.84 -6.43 -10.68
CA LEU A 96 -43.29 -7.61 -11.44
C LEU A 96 -44.39 -8.36 -10.70
N GLN A 97 -44.32 -8.44 -9.37
CA GLN A 97 -45.38 -9.06 -8.58
C GLN A 97 -46.70 -8.28 -8.68
N ASP A 98 -46.67 -6.95 -8.62
CA ASP A 98 -47.87 -6.13 -8.71
C ASP A 98 -48.50 -6.20 -10.12
N ARG A 99 -47.68 -6.23 -11.17
CA ARG A 99 -48.16 -6.46 -12.55
C ARG A 99 -48.79 -7.83 -12.73
N CYS A 100 -48.13 -8.87 -12.21
CA CYS A 100 -48.65 -10.23 -12.24
C CYS A 100 -50.01 -10.32 -11.53
N ARG A 101 -50.18 -9.69 -10.37
CA ARG A 101 -51.49 -9.58 -9.69
C ARG A 101 -52.53 -8.86 -10.55
N GLY A 102 -52.14 -7.81 -11.25
CA GLY A 102 -53.01 -7.12 -12.22
C GLY A 102 -53.47 -8.05 -13.33
N LYS A 103 -52.57 -8.86 -13.89
CA LYS A 103 -52.90 -9.85 -14.92
C LYS A 103 -53.81 -10.96 -14.41
N VAL A 104 -53.60 -11.47 -13.20
CA VAL A 104 -54.52 -12.42 -12.55
C VAL A 104 -55.94 -11.85 -12.50
N ARG A 105 -56.11 -10.63 -11.99
CA ARG A 105 -57.42 -9.97 -11.93
C ARG A 105 -58.03 -9.75 -13.32
N ALA A 106 -57.22 -9.43 -14.32
CA ALA A 106 -57.69 -9.25 -15.69
C ALA A 106 -58.19 -10.59 -16.29
N LEU A 107 -57.50 -11.70 -16.03
CA LEU A 107 -57.92 -13.04 -16.47
C LEU A 107 -59.24 -13.45 -15.80
N GLU A 108 -59.37 -13.22 -14.49
CA GLU A 108 -60.63 -13.47 -13.76
C GLU A 108 -61.76 -12.55 -14.25
N SER A 109 -61.48 -11.28 -14.48
CA SER A 109 -62.49 -10.34 -14.99
C SER A 109 -62.95 -10.70 -16.41
N ALA A 110 -62.09 -11.30 -17.23
CA ALA A 110 -62.42 -11.71 -18.59
C ALA A 110 -63.42 -12.87 -18.65
N THR A 111 -63.58 -13.65 -17.56
CA THR A 111 -64.60 -14.70 -17.49
C THR A 111 -66.00 -14.16 -17.14
N GLY A 112 -66.11 -12.91 -16.69
CA GLY A 112 -67.38 -12.32 -16.26
C GLY A 112 -68.04 -13.12 -15.13
N GLU A 113 -69.36 -13.24 -15.17
CA GLU A 113 -70.15 -14.03 -14.20
C GLU A 113 -70.28 -15.52 -14.58
N ASN A 114 -69.49 -16.01 -15.55
CA ASN A 114 -69.57 -17.39 -16.02
C ASN A 114 -68.71 -18.33 -15.16
N GLU A 115 -69.33 -19.01 -14.20
CA GLU A 115 -68.67 -19.96 -13.29
C GLU A 115 -67.93 -21.09 -14.02
N ALA A 116 -68.50 -21.62 -15.12
CA ALA A 116 -67.86 -22.70 -15.88
C ALA A 116 -66.60 -22.22 -16.61
N ALA A 117 -66.58 -20.96 -17.08
CA ALA A 117 -65.40 -20.37 -17.69
C ALA A 117 -64.31 -20.07 -16.65
N LEU A 118 -64.69 -19.64 -15.44
CA LEU A 118 -63.77 -19.43 -14.33
C LEU A 118 -63.16 -20.75 -13.83
N GLU A 119 -63.97 -21.80 -13.69
CA GLU A 119 -63.47 -23.13 -13.34
C GLU A 119 -62.53 -23.68 -14.43
N GLY A 120 -62.86 -23.46 -15.71
CA GLY A 120 -62.00 -23.80 -16.83
C GLY A 120 -60.66 -23.07 -16.80
N LEU A 121 -60.67 -21.77 -16.48
CA LEU A 121 -59.45 -20.99 -16.26
C LEU A 121 -58.62 -21.58 -15.11
N TYR A 122 -59.21 -21.85 -13.95
CA TYR A 122 -58.47 -22.36 -12.78
C TYR A 122 -57.81 -23.73 -13.00
N ARG A 123 -58.29 -24.52 -13.96
CA ARG A 123 -57.70 -25.80 -14.36
C ARG A 123 -56.71 -25.69 -15.52
N SER A 124 -56.53 -24.51 -16.09
CA SER A 124 -55.69 -24.29 -17.27
C SER A 124 -54.22 -24.07 -16.93
N ASP A 125 -53.34 -24.37 -17.88
CA ASP A 125 -51.89 -24.08 -17.79
C ASP A 125 -51.61 -22.59 -17.64
N ILE A 126 -52.44 -21.75 -18.29
CA ILE A 126 -52.37 -20.29 -18.20
C ILE A 126 -52.53 -19.81 -16.76
N TRP A 127 -53.44 -20.44 -16.00
CA TRP A 127 -53.64 -20.14 -14.58
C TRP A 127 -52.52 -20.67 -13.71
N TYR A 128 -51.97 -21.85 -14.04
CA TYR A 128 -50.81 -22.40 -13.37
C TYR A 128 -49.59 -21.46 -13.51
N ASP A 129 -49.28 -21.01 -14.72
CA ASP A 129 -48.12 -20.16 -15.04
C ASP A 129 -48.19 -18.82 -14.31
N ILE A 130 -49.33 -18.13 -14.34
CA ILE A 130 -49.47 -16.82 -13.70
C ILE A 130 -49.39 -16.93 -12.17
N ASN A 131 -49.98 -17.97 -11.57
CA ASN A 131 -49.91 -18.17 -10.11
C ASN A 131 -48.52 -18.64 -9.67
N HIS A 132 -47.82 -19.40 -10.51
CA HIS A 132 -46.43 -19.76 -10.27
C HIS A 132 -45.57 -18.49 -10.25
N ALA A 133 -45.65 -17.67 -11.31
CA ALA A 133 -44.93 -16.42 -11.40
C ALA A 133 -45.21 -15.49 -10.21
N GLN A 134 -46.48 -15.33 -9.82
CA GLN A 134 -46.87 -14.52 -8.67
C GLN A 134 -46.20 -14.99 -7.35
N SER A 135 -46.11 -16.31 -7.17
CA SER A 135 -45.45 -16.93 -6.02
C SER A 135 -43.93 -16.79 -6.10
N ALA A 136 -43.36 -17.02 -7.28
CA ALA A 136 -41.93 -16.95 -7.58
C ALA A 136 -41.37 -15.54 -7.37
N PHE A 137 -42.07 -14.48 -7.80
CA PHE A 137 -41.62 -13.10 -7.53
C PHE A 137 -41.54 -12.80 -6.03
N GLY A 138 -42.52 -13.25 -5.24
CA GLY A 138 -42.49 -13.09 -3.79
C GLY A 138 -41.36 -13.86 -3.13
N TYR A 139 -41.09 -15.07 -3.63
CA TYR A 139 -40.00 -15.95 -3.19
C TYR A 139 -38.62 -15.36 -3.51
N TRP A 140 -38.37 -14.92 -4.75
CA TRP A 140 -37.10 -14.32 -5.15
C TRP A 140 -36.87 -12.96 -4.49
N ARG A 141 -37.93 -12.19 -4.23
CA ARG A 141 -37.84 -10.97 -3.41
C ARG A 141 -37.35 -11.29 -2.00
N ALA A 142 -37.82 -12.38 -1.38
CA ALA A 142 -37.36 -12.80 -0.06
C ALA A 142 -35.87 -13.15 -0.05
N TRP A 143 -35.38 -13.83 -1.09
CA TRP A 143 -33.96 -14.08 -1.28
C TRP A 143 -33.14 -12.80 -1.49
N ALA A 144 -33.64 -11.83 -2.27
CA ALA A 144 -32.96 -10.56 -2.46
C ALA A 144 -32.90 -9.74 -1.15
N MET A 145 -33.96 -9.77 -0.33
CA MET A 145 -33.97 -9.16 1.01
C MET A 145 -32.97 -9.83 1.97
N LEU A 146 -32.81 -11.15 1.90
CA LEU A 146 -31.78 -11.86 2.64
C LEU A 146 -30.37 -11.44 2.16
N GLY A 147 -30.13 -11.40 0.84
CA GLY A 147 -28.88 -10.91 0.26
C GLY A 147 -28.54 -9.47 0.67
N LEU A 148 -29.54 -8.59 0.70
CA LEU A 148 -29.39 -7.22 1.20
C LEU A 148 -28.94 -7.18 2.68
N ALA A 149 -29.53 -8.03 3.52
CA ALA A 149 -29.16 -8.13 4.92
C ALA A 149 -27.76 -8.74 5.12
N GLU A 150 -27.34 -9.64 4.23
CA GLU A 150 -25.99 -10.23 4.20
C GLU A 150 -24.94 -9.20 3.76
N ALA A 151 -25.26 -8.34 2.79
CA ALA A 151 -24.39 -7.25 2.31
C ALA A 151 -24.25 -6.09 3.30
N ARG A 152 -25.03 -6.06 4.39
CA ARG A 152 -25.03 -5.01 5.42
C ARG A 152 -24.96 -5.60 6.85
N PRO A 153 -23.87 -6.31 7.22
CA PRO A 153 -23.79 -7.05 8.49
C PRO A 153 -23.90 -6.17 9.74
N ASP A 154 -23.42 -4.92 9.66
CA ASP A 154 -23.35 -3.95 10.78
C ASP A 154 -24.45 -2.88 10.77
N ASP A 155 -25.40 -2.97 9.82
CA ASP A 155 -26.48 -1.99 9.70
C ASP A 155 -27.58 -2.24 10.74
N ARG A 156 -28.06 -1.17 11.37
CA ARG A 156 -29.22 -1.19 12.27
C ARG A 156 -30.49 -1.72 11.56
N GLU A 157 -30.59 -1.53 10.25
CA GLU A 157 -31.71 -2.03 9.46
C GLU A 157 -31.62 -3.53 9.13
N ARG A 158 -30.49 -4.19 9.38
CA ARG A 158 -30.30 -5.61 9.04
C ARG A 158 -31.40 -6.50 9.61
N VAL A 159 -31.76 -6.31 10.87
CA VAL A 159 -32.82 -7.10 11.54
C VAL A 159 -34.18 -6.90 10.85
N LYS A 160 -34.50 -5.68 10.41
CA LYS A 160 -35.73 -5.36 9.67
C LYS A 160 -35.77 -6.10 8.33
N TRP A 161 -34.66 -6.14 7.60
CA TRP A 161 -34.56 -6.88 6.33
C TRP A 161 -34.67 -8.40 6.53
N LEU A 162 -34.01 -8.95 7.55
CA LEU A 162 -34.16 -10.37 7.92
C LEU A 162 -35.61 -10.73 8.29
N ASN A 163 -36.31 -9.87 9.04
CA ASN A 163 -37.73 -10.09 9.37
C ASN A 163 -38.63 -10.08 8.13
N ARG A 164 -38.37 -9.18 7.18
CA ARG A 164 -39.11 -9.11 5.91
C ARG A 164 -38.85 -10.34 5.03
N ALA A 165 -37.59 -10.75 4.90
CA ALA A 165 -37.20 -11.96 4.19
C ALA A 165 -37.85 -13.21 4.83
N GLU A 166 -37.80 -13.34 6.15
CA GLU A 166 -38.45 -14.44 6.88
C GLU A 166 -39.96 -14.50 6.61
N THR A 167 -40.64 -13.35 6.62
CA THR A 167 -42.06 -13.25 6.31
C THR A 167 -42.34 -13.70 4.87
N GLY A 168 -41.49 -13.29 3.92
CA GLY A 168 -41.57 -13.73 2.52
C GLY A 168 -41.43 -15.25 2.37
N PHE A 169 -40.42 -15.85 3.01
CA PHE A 169 -40.22 -17.30 2.97
C PHE A 169 -41.36 -18.07 3.64
N LYS A 170 -41.91 -17.57 4.77
CA LYS A 170 -43.10 -18.18 5.40
C LYS A 170 -44.33 -18.13 4.49
N ALA A 171 -44.52 -17.03 3.75
CA ALA A 171 -45.63 -16.91 2.81
C ALA A 171 -45.45 -17.81 1.57
N ALA A 172 -44.21 -18.04 1.14
CA ALA A 172 -43.89 -18.92 0.02
C ALA A 172 -43.90 -20.41 0.40
N SER A 173 -43.60 -20.77 1.65
CA SER A 173 -43.54 -22.16 2.11
C SER A 173 -44.89 -22.88 2.19
N VAL A 174 -46.01 -22.15 2.12
CA VAL A 174 -47.37 -22.71 2.09
C VAL A 174 -47.90 -22.95 0.67
N ARG A 175 -47.12 -22.65 -0.37
CA ARG A 175 -47.49 -22.82 -1.79
C ARG A 175 -47.31 -24.27 -2.24
N ILE A 176 -48.08 -25.18 -1.67
CA ILE A 176 -47.96 -26.64 -1.86
C ILE A 176 -48.00 -27.10 -3.33
N LEU A 177 -48.62 -26.31 -4.21
CA LEU A 177 -48.68 -26.57 -5.65
C LEU A 177 -47.32 -26.41 -6.34
N TYR A 178 -46.35 -25.75 -5.70
CA TYR A 178 -45.02 -25.45 -6.24
C TYR A 178 -43.92 -25.96 -5.28
N PRO A 179 -43.63 -27.29 -5.29
CA PRO A 179 -42.70 -27.90 -4.34
C PRO A 179 -41.31 -27.26 -4.31
N GLY A 180 -40.80 -26.78 -5.45
CA GLY A 180 -39.50 -26.11 -5.53
C GLY A 180 -39.46 -24.81 -4.72
N ILE A 181 -40.51 -23.98 -4.81
CA ILE A 181 -40.65 -22.74 -4.02
C ILE A 181 -40.75 -23.08 -2.52
N VAL A 182 -41.51 -24.12 -2.17
CA VAL A 182 -41.65 -24.56 -0.78
C VAL A 182 -40.30 -25.00 -0.21
N GLN A 183 -39.61 -25.91 -0.88
CA GLN A 183 -38.31 -26.45 -0.47
C GLN A 183 -37.26 -25.34 -0.35
N GLY A 184 -37.17 -24.47 -1.36
CA GLY A 184 -36.28 -23.31 -1.35
C GLY A 184 -36.60 -22.32 -0.23
N SER A 185 -37.87 -22.17 0.14
CA SER A 185 -38.27 -21.29 1.25
C SER A 185 -37.86 -21.87 2.61
N TRP A 186 -37.96 -23.20 2.80
CA TRP A 186 -37.43 -23.85 4.00
C TRP A 186 -35.91 -23.71 4.12
N LEU A 187 -35.19 -23.79 2.99
CA LEU A 187 -33.76 -23.51 2.93
C LEU A 187 -33.48 -22.04 3.34
N GLY A 188 -34.22 -21.08 2.77
CA GLY A 188 -34.11 -19.66 3.11
C GLY A 188 -34.34 -19.37 4.59
N LEU A 189 -35.30 -20.04 5.23
CA LEU A 189 -35.52 -19.93 6.69
C LEU A 189 -34.33 -20.46 7.51
N GLY A 190 -33.62 -21.47 7.02
CA GLY A 190 -32.37 -21.93 7.60
C GLY A 190 -31.28 -20.87 7.55
N TYR A 191 -31.08 -20.25 6.37
CA TYR A 191 -30.14 -19.13 6.21
C TYR A 191 -30.49 -17.90 7.05
N ILE A 192 -31.77 -17.58 7.23
CA ILE A 192 -32.20 -16.51 8.14
C ILE A 192 -31.78 -16.80 9.58
N ALA A 193 -31.98 -18.04 10.05
CA ALA A 193 -31.54 -18.45 11.39
C ALA A 193 -30.02 -18.32 11.53
N GLN A 194 -29.26 -18.75 10.53
CA GLN A 194 -27.80 -18.60 10.47
C GLN A 194 -27.37 -17.13 10.49
N ALA A 195 -28.00 -16.27 9.68
CA ALA A 195 -27.71 -14.84 9.65
C ALA A 195 -27.98 -14.15 11.01
N ARG A 196 -28.95 -14.66 11.78
CA ARG A 196 -29.24 -14.19 13.14
C ARG A 196 -28.30 -14.75 14.22
N GLY A 197 -27.40 -15.66 13.86
CA GLY A 197 -26.53 -16.37 14.81
C GLY A 197 -27.24 -17.51 15.57
N ASP A 198 -28.48 -17.85 15.21
CA ASP A 198 -29.20 -19.03 15.75
C ASP A 198 -28.75 -20.30 15.02
N LEU A 199 -27.51 -20.72 15.30
CA LEU A 199 -26.89 -21.87 14.62
C LEU A 199 -27.62 -23.19 14.92
N ALA A 200 -28.17 -23.35 16.13
CA ALA A 200 -28.94 -24.53 16.50
C ALA A 200 -30.27 -24.58 15.74
N GLY A 201 -30.96 -23.44 15.63
CA GLY A 201 -32.17 -23.33 14.84
C GLY A 201 -31.92 -23.48 13.33
N ALA A 202 -30.77 -23.02 12.81
CA ALA A 202 -30.37 -23.23 11.42
C ALA A 202 -30.17 -24.73 11.14
N GLU A 203 -29.39 -25.40 11.98
CA GLU A 203 -29.13 -26.85 11.88
C GLU A 203 -30.43 -27.66 11.90
N GLN A 204 -31.34 -27.38 12.85
CA GLN A 204 -32.61 -28.08 12.94
C GLN A 204 -33.43 -27.92 11.64
N ARG A 205 -33.42 -26.74 11.04
CA ARG A 205 -34.14 -26.45 9.79
C ARG A 205 -33.51 -27.20 8.61
N PHE A 206 -32.19 -27.14 8.45
CA PHE A 206 -31.51 -27.86 7.38
C PHE A 206 -31.67 -29.38 7.53
N ARG A 207 -31.54 -29.93 8.74
CA ARG A 207 -31.74 -31.37 9.00
C ARG A 207 -33.14 -31.83 8.58
N ARG A 208 -34.18 -31.10 9.02
CA ARG A 208 -35.57 -31.42 8.65
C ARG A 208 -35.80 -31.36 7.14
N LEU A 209 -35.14 -30.44 6.45
CA LEU A 209 -35.22 -30.33 4.99
C LEU A 209 -34.56 -31.52 4.29
N VAL A 210 -33.42 -32.00 4.79
CA VAL A 210 -32.75 -33.22 4.30
C VAL A 210 -33.61 -34.45 4.55
N GLU A 211 -34.17 -34.60 5.75
CA GLU A 211 -35.09 -35.69 6.11
C GLU A 211 -36.34 -35.70 5.22
N ALA A 212 -36.94 -34.53 4.97
CA ALA A 212 -38.12 -34.39 4.12
C ALA A 212 -37.85 -34.71 2.63
N LEU A 213 -36.58 -34.68 2.21
CA LEU A 213 -36.13 -34.97 0.85
C LEU A 213 -35.32 -36.28 0.77
N ALA A 214 -35.47 -37.16 1.77
CA ALA A 214 -34.70 -38.40 1.87
C ALA A 214 -34.87 -39.32 0.64
N ASP A 215 -36.06 -39.32 0.04
CA ASP A 215 -36.42 -40.07 -1.17
C ASP A 215 -35.88 -39.45 -2.47
N ARG A 216 -35.33 -38.22 -2.41
CA ARG A 216 -34.84 -37.45 -3.56
C ARG A 216 -33.40 -36.98 -3.35
N PRO A 217 -32.40 -37.90 -3.36
CA PRO A 217 -31.00 -37.57 -3.09
C PRO A 217 -30.40 -36.58 -4.09
N GLU A 218 -30.86 -36.58 -5.34
CA GLU A 218 -30.37 -35.68 -6.38
C GLU A 218 -31.01 -34.27 -6.33
N ASN A 219 -31.91 -34.00 -5.38
CA ASN A 219 -32.55 -32.71 -5.26
C ASN A 219 -31.52 -31.61 -4.91
N PRO A 220 -31.44 -30.50 -5.67
CA PRO A 220 -30.44 -29.46 -5.45
C PRO A 220 -30.58 -28.75 -4.10
N VAL A 221 -31.81 -28.56 -3.60
CA VAL A 221 -32.06 -27.96 -2.28
C VAL A 221 -31.56 -28.87 -1.16
N ARG A 222 -31.73 -30.19 -1.32
CA ARG A 222 -31.17 -31.17 -0.37
C ARG A 222 -29.65 -31.09 -0.32
N LYS A 223 -28.98 -31.08 -1.48
CA LYS A 223 -27.51 -30.98 -1.56
C LYS A 223 -26.98 -29.71 -0.90
N LEU A 224 -27.67 -28.57 -1.07
CA LEU A 224 -27.34 -27.33 -0.37
C LEU A 224 -27.52 -27.46 1.14
N ALA A 225 -28.63 -28.02 1.61
CA ALA A 225 -28.87 -28.22 3.03
C ALA A 225 -27.86 -29.19 3.69
N GLU A 226 -27.49 -30.27 3.00
CA GLU A 226 -26.45 -31.19 3.44
C GLU A 226 -25.09 -30.48 3.56
N ALA A 227 -24.74 -29.65 2.59
CA ALA A 227 -23.50 -28.87 2.64
C ALA A 227 -23.48 -27.86 3.79
N GLU A 228 -24.59 -27.14 4.06
CA GLU A 228 -24.68 -26.23 5.21
C GLU A 228 -24.57 -26.98 6.55
N LEU A 229 -25.16 -28.17 6.66
CA LEU A 229 -24.98 -29.02 7.85
C LEU A 229 -23.52 -29.40 8.03
N THR A 230 -22.82 -29.77 6.95
CA THR A 230 -21.38 -30.04 6.99
C THR A 230 -20.61 -28.80 7.42
N LEU A 231 -20.87 -27.62 6.86
CA LEU A 231 -20.23 -26.36 7.27
C LEU A 231 -20.42 -26.06 8.76
N LEU A 232 -21.64 -26.25 9.28
CA LEU A 232 -21.94 -26.06 10.70
C LEU A 232 -21.18 -27.05 11.59
N ALA A 233 -21.05 -28.30 11.15
CA ALA A 233 -20.30 -29.34 11.86
C ALA A 233 -18.78 -29.08 11.82
N VAL A 234 -18.23 -28.66 10.67
CA VAL A 234 -16.82 -28.25 10.52
C VAL A 234 -16.51 -27.13 11.53
N ARG A 235 -17.33 -26.07 11.54
CA ARG A 235 -17.11 -24.89 12.40
C ARG A 235 -17.18 -25.21 13.89
N ARG A 236 -17.92 -26.25 14.28
CA ARG A 236 -17.99 -26.75 15.66
C ARG A 236 -16.89 -27.76 16.01
N GLY A 237 -16.10 -28.20 15.02
CA GLY A 237 -15.09 -29.24 15.22
C GLY A 237 -15.68 -30.63 15.44
N GLU A 238 -16.93 -30.87 15.01
CA GLU A 238 -17.63 -32.14 15.22
C GLU A 238 -17.23 -33.20 14.17
N ILE A 239 -16.64 -32.78 13.05
CA ILE A 239 -16.22 -33.68 11.98
C ILE A 239 -14.94 -34.42 12.36
N ARG A 240 -15.05 -35.74 12.54
CA ARG A 240 -13.93 -36.64 12.85
C ARG A 240 -13.24 -37.19 11.59
N GLU A 241 -14.01 -37.42 10.53
CA GLU A 241 -13.54 -37.91 9.24
C GLU A 241 -13.79 -36.85 8.17
N LEU A 242 -12.73 -36.39 7.52
CA LEU A 242 -12.84 -35.36 6.49
C LEU A 242 -13.28 -35.99 5.17
N THR A 243 -14.02 -35.22 4.37
CA THR A 243 -14.41 -35.64 3.02
C THR A 243 -13.15 -35.87 2.17
N ALA A 244 -13.08 -36.97 1.43
CA ALA A 244 -11.98 -37.18 0.49
C ALA A 244 -11.97 -36.06 -0.57
N VAL A 245 -10.79 -35.53 -0.90
CA VAL A 245 -10.67 -34.49 -1.93
C VAL A 245 -11.08 -35.08 -3.27
N SER A 246 -12.17 -34.57 -3.85
CA SER A 246 -12.70 -35.05 -5.14
C SER A 246 -11.69 -34.81 -6.27
N ARG A 247 -11.66 -35.73 -7.25
CA ARG A 247 -10.93 -35.53 -8.50
C ARG A 247 -11.68 -34.65 -9.50
N GLU A 248 -13.00 -34.57 -9.37
CA GLU A 248 -13.85 -33.74 -10.22
C GLU A 248 -13.73 -32.25 -9.85
N PRO A 249 -14.03 -31.32 -10.77
CA PRO A 249 -14.12 -29.90 -10.44
C PRO A 249 -15.14 -29.66 -9.32
N LEU A 250 -14.76 -28.86 -8.33
CA LEU A 250 -15.65 -28.52 -7.22
C LEU A 250 -16.79 -27.62 -7.70
N SER A 251 -18.02 -27.91 -7.29
CA SER A 251 -19.11 -26.93 -7.33
C SER A 251 -18.85 -25.81 -6.30
N PRO A 252 -19.43 -24.61 -6.45
CA PRO A 252 -19.27 -23.52 -5.49
C PRO A 252 -19.57 -23.93 -4.03
N THR A 253 -20.62 -24.74 -3.84
CA THR A 253 -20.99 -25.26 -2.52
C THR A 253 -19.93 -26.20 -1.94
N GLN A 254 -19.39 -27.11 -2.76
CA GLN A 254 -18.31 -28.01 -2.34
C GLN A 254 -17.01 -27.25 -2.09
N ALA A 255 -16.74 -26.18 -2.85
CA ALA A 255 -15.60 -25.31 -2.63
C ALA A 255 -15.70 -24.61 -1.26
N ALA A 256 -16.87 -24.11 -0.88
CA ALA A 256 -17.09 -23.53 0.45
C ALA A 256 -16.84 -24.55 1.59
N VAL A 257 -17.36 -25.78 1.45
CA VAL A 257 -17.10 -26.87 2.41
C VAL A 257 -15.61 -27.20 2.48
N THR A 258 -14.96 -27.36 1.34
CA THR A 258 -13.53 -27.70 1.24
C THR A 258 -12.66 -26.59 1.86
N ALA A 259 -13.05 -25.33 1.69
CA ALA A 259 -12.37 -24.19 2.31
C ALA A 259 -12.50 -24.25 3.84
N GLU A 260 -13.70 -24.39 4.39
CA GLU A 260 -13.88 -24.50 5.84
C GLU A 260 -13.17 -25.72 6.43
N GLU A 261 -13.21 -26.88 5.76
CA GLU A 261 -12.46 -28.07 6.18
C GLU A 261 -10.94 -27.77 6.25
N ALA A 262 -10.40 -27.08 5.25
CA ALA A 262 -8.99 -26.71 5.22
C ALA A 262 -8.62 -25.80 6.40
N PHE A 263 -9.44 -24.80 6.71
CA PHE A 263 -9.18 -23.89 7.83
C PHE A 263 -9.41 -24.52 9.20
N ALA A 264 -10.38 -25.45 9.33
CA ALA A 264 -10.52 -26.24 10.54
C ALA A 264 -9.27 -27.11 10.79
N LEU A 265 -8.68 -27.66 9.73
CA LEU A 265 -7.41 -28.40 9.82
C LEU A 265 -6.23 -27.51 10.21
N LEU A 266 -6.17 -26.28 9.72
CA LEU A 266 -5.15 -25.32 10.11
C LEU A 266 -5.32 -24.86 11.56
N GLU A 267 -6.56 -24.65 12.01
CA GLU A 267 -6.84 -24.38 13.41
C GLU A 267 -6.47 -25.57 14.32
N ARG A 268 -6.69 -26.79 13.85
CA ARG A 268 -6.22 -28.00 14.53
C ARG A 268 -4.69 -28.09 14.52
N ARG A 269 -4.02 -27.72 13.44
CA ARG A 269 -2.56 -27.63 13.36
C ARG A 269 -2.01 -26.64 14.38
N ARG A 270 -2.67 -25.50 14.57
CA ARG A 270 -2.31 -24.51 15.60
C ARG A 270 -2.39 -25.07 17.03
N ARG A 271 -3.42 -25.87 17.33
CA ARG A 271 -3.69 -26.39 18.68
C ARG A 271 -2.98 -27.71 19.00
N GLU A 272 -2.90 -28.61 18.03
CA GLU A 272 -2.50 -30.01 18.19
C GLU A 272 -1.31 -30.40 17.32
N HIS A 273 -0.78 -29.48 16.50
CA HIS A 273 0.31 -29.73 15.55
C HIS A 273 0.03 -30.80 14.48
N ILE A 274 -1.23 -31.06 14.14
CA ILE A 274 -1.64 -32.06 13.14
C ILE A 274 -2.52 -31.42 12.06
N GLY A 275 -2.41 -31.84 10.80
CA GLY A 275 -3.39 -31.52 9.75
C GLY A 275 -2.91 -30.62 8.59
N ALA A 276 -1.69 -30.07 8.64
CA ALA A 276 -1.17 -29.13 7.64
C ALA A 276 -1.20 -29.68 6.20
N MET A 277 -0.66 -30.87 5.97
CA MET A 277 -0.68 -31.51 4.64
C MET A 277 -2.10 -31.69 4.07
N ALA A 278 -3.06 -32.10 4.91
CA ALA A 278 -4.44 -32.29 4.47
C ALA A 278 -5.15 -30.94 4.19
N ALA A 279 -4.77 -29.88 4.90
CA ALA A 279 -5.23 -28.52 4.59
C ALA A 279 -4.63 -28.02 3.27
N GLY A 280 -3.31 -28.21 3.06
CA GLY A 280 -2.62 -27.83 1.83
C GLY A 280 -3.23 -28.47 0.59
N GLN A 281 -3.53 -29.77 0.63
CA GLN A 281 -4.21 -30.49 -0.47
C GLN A 281 -5.56 -29.87 -0.83
N ARG A 282 -6.36 -29.46 0.16
CA ARG A 282 -7.67 -28.83 -0.05
C ARG A 282 -7.53 -27.43 -0.63
N LEU A 283 -6.65 -26.61 -0.06
CA LEU A 283 -6.37 -25.26 -0.57
C LEU A 283 -5.83 -25.31 -2.00
N ARG A 284 -4.93 -26.25 -2.31
CA ARG A 284 -4.44 -26.47 -3.66
C ARG A 284 -5.57 -26.79 -4.63
N LYS A 285 -6.52 -27.65 -4.25
CA LYS A 285 -7.68 -27.99 -5.08
C LYS A 285 -8.56 -26.77 -5.34
N LEU A 286 -8.82 -25.95 -4.32
CA LEU A 286 -9.57 -24.70 -4.48
C LEU A 286 -8.90 -23.74 -5.46
N ILE A 287 -7.58 -23.56 -5.33
CA ILE A 287 -6.81 -22.70 -6.22
C ILE A 287 -6.82 -23.26 -7.66
N ALA A 288 -6.60 -24.56 -7.82
CA ALA A 288 -6.58 -25.22 -9.14
C ALA A 288 -7.94 -25.15 -9.85
N ASP A 289 -9.05 -25.20 -9.11
CA ASP A 289 -10.40 -25.11 -9.64
C ASP A 289 -10.88 -23.64 -9.83
N GLY A 290 -10.02 -22.65 -9.60
CA GLY A 290 -10.31 -21.24 -9.88
C GLY A 290 -11.05 -20.48 -8.77
N PHE A 291 -11.08 -21.01 -7.54
CA PHE A 291 -11.74 -20.36 -6.40
C PHE A 291 -10.82 -19.42 -5.58
N LEU A 292 -9.64 -19.07 -6.11
CA LEU A 292 -8.75 -18.11 -5.46
C LEU A 292 -9.32 -16.68 -5.56
N THR A 293 -9.43 -16.02 -4.42
CA THR A 293 -9.86 -14.63 -4.27
C THR A 293 -8.99 -13.92 -3.23
N ASP A 294 -8.99 -12.59 -3.20
CA ASP A 294 -8.27 -11.82 -2.18
C ASP A 294 -8.72 -12.18 -0.76
N ALA A 295 -10.01 -12.44 -0.56
CA ALA A 295 -10.56 -12.85 0.72
C ALA A 295 -10.02 -14.22 1.17
N LEU A 296 -9.97 -15.20 0.25
CA LEU A 296 -9.39 -16.50 0.54
C LEU A 296 -7.89 -16.37 0.83
N LEU A 297 -7.15 -15.61 0.03
CA LEU A 297 -5.72 -15.37 0.24
C LEU A 297 -5.45 -14.73 1.59
N GLY A 298 -6.19 -13.69 1.97
CA GLY A 298 -6.08 -13.04 3.28
C GLY A 298 -6.27 -14.03 4.44
N ARG A 299 -7.25 -14.94 4.30
CA ARG A 299 -7.48 -15.99 5.30
C ARG A 299 -6.34 -17.02 5.32
N ILE A 300 -5.82 -17.45 4.17
CA ILE A 300 -4.62 -18.32 4.10
C ILE A 300 -3.43 -17.66 4.81
N LEU A 301 -3.18 -16.37 4.55
CA LEU A 301 -2.08 -15.62 5.16
C LEU A 301 -2.20 -15.45 6.68
N SER A 302 -3.42 -15.43 7.23
CA SER A 302 -3.65 -15.46 8.69
C SER A 302 -3.26 -16.79 9.36
N TYR A 303 -3.09 -17.84 8.55
CA TYR A 303 -2.60 -19.16 8.94
C TYR A 303 -1.24 -19.49 8.30
N ARG A 304 -0.46 -18.48 7.89
CA ARG A 304 0.82 -18.67 7.19
C ARG A 304 1.77 -19.56 8.00
N ASP A 305 1.79 -19.43 9.32
CA ASP A 305 2.71 -20.16 10.20
C ASP A 305 2.34 -21.66 10.26
N GLU A 306 1.06 -21.98 10.07
CA GLU A 306 0.56 -23.36 10.06
C GLU A 306 0.69 -24.05 8.70
N ILE A 307 0.65 -23.28 7.60
CA ILE A 307 0.61 -23.80 6.22
C ILE A 307 1.94 -23.64 5.46
N VAL A 308 2.90 -22.88 5.97
CA VAL A 308 4.22 -22.69 5.33
C VAL A 308 4.89 -24.04 5.01
N GLY A 309 5.50 -24.14 3.83
CA GLY A 309 6.15 -25.36 3.35
C GLY A 309 5.22 -26.42 2.76
N GLU A 310 3.89 -26.26 2.86
CA GLU A 310 2.93 -27.13 2.19
C GLU A 310 2.76 -26.76 0.71
N ASP A 311 2.34 -27.73 -0.12
CA ASP A 311 2.15 -27.52 -1.56
C ASP A 311 0.74 -27.01 -1.90
N LEU A 312 0.67 -25.71 -2.21
CA LEU A 312 -0.50 -24.97 -2.71
C LEU A 312 -0.35 -24.60 -4.20
N GLY A 313 0.57 -25.24 -4.94
CA GLY A 313 0.94 -24.83 -6.29
C GLY A 313 1.78 -23.55 -6.31
N VAL A 314 1.50 -22.65 -7.27
CA VAL A 314 2.23 -21.38 -7.43
C VAL A 314 2.19 -20.53 -6.15
N LEU A 315 1.07 -20.56 -5.43
CA LEU A 315 0.87 -19.77 -4.22
C LEU A 315 1.81 -20.15 -3.06
N SER A 316 2.33 -21.39 -3.03
CA SER A 316 3.25 -21.84 -1.98
C SER A 316 4.46 -20.92 -1.85
N ARG A 317 4.97 -20.41 -2.98
CA ARG A 317 6.13 -19.51 -3.01
C ARG A 317 5.81 -18.13 -2.42
N LEU A 318 4.59 -17.64 -2.63
CA LEU A 318 4.14 -16.40 -2.01
C LEU A 318 4.00 -16.57 -0.49
N ILE A 319 3.37 -17.66 -0.02
CA ILE A 319 3.24 -17.94 1.41
C ILE A 319 4.61 -18.05 2.08
N ASP A 320 5.56 -18.77 1.46
CA ASP A 320 6.93 -18.85 1.96
C ASP A 320 7.62 -17.48 2.02
N ALA A 321 7.38 -16.60 1.04
CA ALA A 321 7.94 -15.25 1.02
C ALA A 321 7.35 -14.39 2.14
N GLU A 322 6.04 -14.42 2.34
CA GLU A 322 5.34 -13.64 3.36
C GLU A 322 5.63 -14.15 4.78
N PHE A 323 5.77 -15.47 4.95
CA PHE A 323 6.29 -16.06 6.18
C PHE A 323 7.71 -15.54 6.46
N ALA A 324 8.62 -15.65 5.49
CA ALA A 324 9.98 -15.16 5.64
C ALA A 324 10.03 -13.66 5.97
N TYR A 325 9.20 -12.84 5.32
CA TYR A 325 9.10 -11.41 5.55
C TYR A 325 8.66 -11.10 6.98
N ALA A 326 7.64 -11.79 7.49
CA ALA A 326 7.14 -11.63 8.85
C ALA A 326 8.22 -11.92 9.93
N TYR A 327 9.17 -12.81 9.62
CA TYR A 327 10.31 -13.14 10.48
C TYR A 327 11.60 -12.41 10.07
N GLN A 328 11.51 -11.35 9.27
CA GLN A 328 12.64 -10.51 8.83
C GLN A 328 13.75 -11.28 8.09
N GLN A 329 13.42 -12.44 7.50
CA GLN A 329 14.31 -13.23 6.68
C GLN A 329 14.30 -12.70 5.24
N TYR A 330 14.78 -11.46 5.06
CA TYR A 330 14.64 -10.72 3.80
C TYR A 330 15.29 -11.40 2.59
N LYS A 331 16.43 -12.08 2.78
CA LYS A 331 17.06 -12.87 1.69
C LYS A 331 16.13 -13.97 1.19
N THR A 332 15.48 -14.69 2.10
CA THR A 332 14.50 -15.73 1.76
C THR A 332 13.27 -15.13 1.09
N THR A 333 12.79 -13.98 1.59
CA THR A 333 11.68 -13.23 0.97
C THR A 333 11.99 -12.92 -0.49
N VAL A 334 13.17 -12.37 -0.78
CA VAL A 334 13.62 -12.04 -2.15
C VAL A 334 13.64 -13.27 -3.04
N ILE A 335 14.23 -14.38 -2.58
CA ILE A 335 14.33 -15.62 -3.35
C ILE A 335 12.96 -16.21 -3.65
N LYS A 336 12.10 -16.31 -2.64
CA LYS A 336 10.78 -16.95 -2.75
C LYS A 336 9.82 -16.11 -3.59
N TYR A 337 9.85 -14.79 -3.45
CA TYR A 337 9.04 -13.90 -4.27
C TYR A 337 9.46 -13.93 -5.75
N ARG A 338 10.76 -13.98 -6.06
CA ARG A 338 11.21 -14.17 -7.46
C ARG A 338 10.70 -15.48 -8.05
N GLN A 339 10.78 -16.59 -7.29
CA GLN A 339 10.24 -17.88 -7.72
C GLN A 339 8.72 -17.84 -7.94
N PHE A 340 7.99 -17.11 -7.09
CA PHE A 340 6.56 -16.88 -7.28
C PHE A 340 6.27 -16.19 -8.62
N ARG A 341 7.00 -15.11 -8.95
CA ARG A 341 6.87 -14.39 -10.23
C ARG A 341 7.23 -15.27 -11.42
N GLU A 342 8.35 -15.99 -11.35
CA GLU A 342 8.82 -16.89 -12.41
C GLU A 342 7.81 -18.00 -12.73
N GLN A 343 7.03 -18.43 -11.74
CA GLN A 343 5.97 -19.43 -11.89
C GLN A 343 4.63 -18.84 -12.35
N GLY A 344 4.59 -17.58 -12.77
CA GLY A 344 3.37 -16.91 -13.25
C GLY A 344 2.48 -16.38 -12.13
N GLY A 345 3.00 -16.20 -10.91
CA GLY A 345 2.22 -15.74 -9.76
C GLY A 345 1.54 -14.37 -9.94
N GLU A 346 2.12 -13.49 -10.76
CA GLU A 346 1.53 -12.18 -11.08
C GLU A 346 0.30 -12.26 -11.99
N GLN A 347 0.00 -13.43 -12.55
CA GLN A 347 -1.19 -13.67 -13.40
C GLN A 347 -2.38 -14.21 -12.60
N LEU A 348 -2.21 -14.46 -11.30
CA LEU A 348 -3.29 -14.92 -10.44
C LEU A 348 -4.35 -13.82 -10.25
N PRO A 349 -5.64 -14.17 -10.05
CA PRO A 349 -6.73 -13.22 -9.86
C PRO A 349 -6.75 -12.64 -8.43
N ILE A 350 -5.64 -12.05 -8.00
CA ILE A 350 -5.43 -11.45 -6.67
C ILE A 350 -4.67 -10.13 -6.80
N ASP A 351 -4.85 -9.22 -5.84
CA ASP A 351 -4.03 -8.02 -5.73
C ASP A 351 -2.63 -8.38 -5.19
N VAL A 352 -1.64 -8.35 -6.08
CA VAL A 352 -0.25 -8.66 -5.73
C VAL A 352 0.54 -7.45 -5.21
N THR A 353 -0.03 -6.25 -5.22
CA THR A 353 0.69 -5.01 -4.88
C THR A 353 1.23 -4.97 -3.44
N PRO A 354 0.54 -5.50 -2.40
CA PRO A 354 1.10 -5.54 -1.04
C PRO A 354 2.35 -6.41 -0.95
N PHE A 355 2.39 -7.52 -1.69
CA PHE A 355 3.51 -8.46 -1.67
C PHE A 355 4.69 -7.95 -2.51
N HIS A 356 4.41 -7.25 -3.61
CA HIS A 356 5.44 -6.53 -4.37
C HIS A 356 6.09 -5.44 -3.51
N TYR A 357 5.30 -4.74 -2.70
CA TYR A 357 5.82 -3.79 -1.71
C TYR A 357 6.76 -4.46 -0.69
N HIS A 358 6.36 -5.60 -0.10
CA HIS A 358 7.23 -6.36 0.82
C HIS A 358 8.52 -6.83 0.15
N TYR A 359 8.44 -7.24 -1.11
CA TYR A 359 9.60 -7.61 -1.92
C TYR A 359 10.59 -6.44 -2.09
N ILE A 360 10.10 -5.23 -2.38
CA ILE A 360 10.94 -4.03 -2.50
C ILE A 360 11.62 -3.70 -1.17
N VAL A 361 10.88 -3.77 -0.05
CA VAL A 361 11.45 -3.57 1.29
C VAL A 361 12.56 -4.60 1.54
N ALA A 362 12.31 -5.88 1.22
CA ALA A 362 13.30 -6.93 1.38
C ALA A 362 14.56 -6.70 0.52
N LEU A 363 14.43 -6.19 -0.71
CA LEU A 363 15.58 -5.84 -1.55
C LEU A 363 16.48 -4.80 -0.88
N VAL A 364 15.90 -3.71 -0.35
CA VAL A 364 16.66 -2.68 0.39
C VAL A 364 17.34 -3.27 1.62
N SER A 365 16.61 -4.07 2.40
CA SER A 365 17.16 -4.73 3.59
C SER A 365 18.23 -5.78 3.28
N THR A 366 18.39 -6.19 2.02
CA THR A 366 19.45 -7.10 1.54
C THR A 366 20.56 -6.41 0.77
N ASP A 367 20.67 -5.07 0.88
CA ASP A 367 21.70 -4.25 0.24
C ASP A 367 21.60 -4.22 -1.31
N LEU A 368 20.38 -4.38 -1.85
CA LEU A 368 20.08 -4.31 -3.28
C LEU A 368 19.20 -3.10 -3.68
N PRO A 369 19.55 -1.85 -3.29
CA PRO A 369 18.66 -0.70 -3.49
C PRO A 369 18.49 -0.28 -4.95
N ARG A 370 19.44 -0.59 -5.84
CA ARG A 370 19.30 -0.35 -7.29
C ARG A 370 18.20 -1.21 -7.91
N GLU A 371 18.12 -2.48 -7.51
CA GLU A 371 17.04 -3.36 -7.93
C GLU A 371 15.71 -2.90 -7.34
N ALA A 372 15.70 -2.51 -6.06
CA ALA A 372 14.52 -1.95 -5.40
C ALA A 372 13.99 -0.70 -6.14
N SER A 373 14.89 0.17 -6.62
CA SER A 373 14.56 1.37 -7.39
C SER A 373 13.85 1.02 -8.72
N ALA A 374 14.35 0.01 -9.44
CA ALA A 374 13.69 -0.47 -10.66
C ALA A 374 12.30 -1.06 -10.37
N GLU A 375 12.16 -1.82 -9.28
CA GLU A 375 10.89 -2.43 -8.87
C GLU A 375 9.84 -1.40 -8.41
N ILE A 376 10.26 -0.27 -7.80
CA ILE A 376 9.37 0.86 -7.52
C ILE A 376 8.74 1.41 -8.80
N GLU A 377 9.53 1.57 -9.85
CA GLU A 377 9.01 2.09 -11.13
C GLU A 377 8.04 1.12 -11.80
N LEU A 378 8.20 -0.19 -11.58
CA LEU A 378 7.21 -1.19 -11.98
C LEU A 378 5.93 -1.08 -11.15
N LEU A 379 6.06 -0.95 -9.82
CA LEU A 379 4.91 -0.81 -8.91
C LEU A 379 4.08 0.45 -9.23
N LYS A 380 4.73 1.59 -9.50
CA LYS A 380 4.06 2.85 -9.89
C LYS A 380 3.26 2.76 -11.19
N ARG A 381 3.58 1.82 -12.08
CA ARG A 381 2.88 1.63 -13.36
C ARG A 381 1.60 0.81 -13.23
N GLN A 382 1.35 0.20 -12.08
CA GLN A 382 0.14 -0.59 -11.88
C GLN A 382 -1.10 0.33 -11.85
N PRO A 383 -2.19 -0.01 -12.55
CA PRO A 383 -3.37 0.84 -12.69
C PRO A 383 -4.13 1.01 -11.36
N HIS A 384 -4.06 -0.01 -10.50
CA HIS A 384 -4.69 -0.03 -9.20
C HIS A 384 -3.67 -0.50 -8.17
N LEU A 385 -3.45 0.31 -7.15
CA LEU A 385 -2.61 -0.01 -6.01
C LEU A 385 -3.49 -0.25 -4.79
N HIS A 386 -3.15 -1.25 -3.97
CA HIS A 386 -3.78 -1.41 -2.67
C HIS A 386 -3.66 -0.09 -1.87
N PRO A 387 -4.70 0.39 -1.17
CA PRO A 387 -4.69 1.69 -0.51
C PRO A 387 -3.53 1.89 0.48
N SER A 388 -3.14 0.84 1.22
CA SER A 388 -1.99 0.90 2.13
C SER A 388 -0.66 1.06 1.39
N VAL A 389 -0.52 0.44 0.21
CA VAL A 389 0.67 0.56 -0.63
C VAL A 389 0.75 1.95 -1.23
N ALA A 390 -0.37 2.47 -1.76
CA ALA A 390 -0.42 3.83 -2.32
C ALA A 390 -0.02 4.89 -1.27
N ALA A 391 -0.44 4.74 -0.02
CA ALA A 391 -0.08 5.63 1.08
C ALA A 391 1.41 5.51 1.48
N ALA A 392 1.98 4.30 1.46
CA ALA A 392 3.38 4.06 1.86
C ALA A 392 4.41 4.33 0.75
N LEU A 393 3.98 4.33 -0.52
CA LEU A 393 4.86 4.39 -1.69
C LEU A 393 5.75 5.65 -1.75
N PRO A 394 5.29 6.88 -1.41
CA PRO A 394 6.16 8.06 -1.42
C PRO A 394 7.34 7.90 -0.46
N LYS A 395 7.10 7.38 0.74
CA LYS A 395 8.12 7.14 1.76
C LYS A 395 9.10 6.06 1.31
N LEU A 396 8.59 4.92 0.84
CA LEU A 396 9.42 3.83 0.33
C LEU A 396 10.31 4.30 -0.83
N SER A 397 9.75 5.10 -1.75
CA SER A 397 10.51 5.67 -2.87
C SER A 397 11.67 6.53 -2.38
N TRP A 398 11.43 7.37 -1.36
CA TRP A 398 12.46 8.22 -0.77
C TRP A 398 13.55 7.39 -0.10
N SER A 399 13.18 6.42 0.74
CA SER A 399 14.15 5.56 1.45
C SER A 399 15.01 4.74 0.47
N VAL A 400 14.42 4.26 -0.63
CA VAL A 400 15.18 3.56 -1.69
C VAL A 400 16.14 4.51 -2.40
N ALA A 401 15.68 5.71 -2.79
CA ALA A 401 16.53 6.71 -3.43
C ALA A 401 17.69 7.14 -2.53
N GLU A 402 17.46 7.25 -1.21
CA GLU A 402 18.49 7.55 -0.22
C GLU A 402 19.54 6.44 -0.16
N ALA A 403 19.11 5.17 -0.10
CA ALA A 403 20.02 4.03 -0.12
C ALA A 403 20.84 3.94 -1.41
N VAL A 404 20.23 4.21 -2.58
CA VAL A 404 20.93 4.26 -3.87
C VAL A 404 22.00 5.36 -3.88
N TYR A 405 21.66 6.56 -3.40
CA TYR A 405 22.60 7.68 -3.34
C TYR A 405 23.75 7.42 -2.36
N ALA A 406 23.46 6.82 -1.21
CA ALA A 406 24.47 6.47 -0.20
C ALA A 406 25.52 5.47 -0.73
N GLN A 407 25.09 4.46 -1.50
CA GLN A 407 26.01 3.51 -2.13
C GLN A 407 26.75 4.14 -3.34
N HIS A 408 26.09 5.02 -4.08
CA HIS A 408 26.59 5.56 -5.34
C HIS A 408 26.26 7.06 -5.50
N PRO A 409 27.06 7.95 -4.90
CA PRO A 409 26.82 9.39 -4.91
C PRO A 409 27.21 10.00 -6.26
N THR A 410 26.30 9.93 -7.24
CA THR A 410 26.40 10.62 -8.54
C THR A 410 25.44 11.80 -8.58
N GLU A 411 25.69 12.76 -9.49
CA GLU A 411 24.80 13.91 -9.65
C GLU A 411 23.38 13.51 -10.07
N ALA A 412 23.26 12.50 -10.94
CA ALA A 412 21.95 11.96 -11.33
C ALA A 412 21.19 11.34 -10.14
N ASN A 413 21.88 10.60 -9.28
CA ASN A 413 21.25 10.02 -8.09
C ASN A 413 20.90 11.09 -7.05
N ARG A 414 21.70 12.17 -6.96
CA ARG A 414 21.41 13.34 -6.11
C ARG A 414 20.10 14.00 -6.54
N GLU A 415 19.95 14.31 -7.84
CA GLU A 415 18.76 14.93 -8.40
C GLU A 415 17.51 14.05 -8.23
N HIS A 416 17.66 12.73 -8.46
CA HIS A 416 16.57 11.79 -8.22
C HIS A 416 16.14 11.75 -6.76
N LEU A 417 17.08 11.68 -5.82
CA LEU A 417 16.79 11.73 -4.38
C LEU A 417 16.10 13.04 -3.99
N GLU A 418 16.55 14.18 -4.49
CA GLU A 418 15.89 15.48 -4.25
C GLU A 418 14.44 15.48 -4.75
N GLN A 419 14.20 14.98 -5.97
CA GLN A 419 12.86 14.92 -6.55
C GLN A 419 11.92 14.05 -5.71
N VAL A 420 12.37 12.86 -5.32
CA VAL A 420 11.55 11.91 -4.57
C VAL A 420 11.33 12.38 -3.13
N ALA A 421 12.35 12.95 -2.48
CA ALA A 421 12.22 13.53 -1.15
C ALA A 421 11.22 14.69 -1.12
N ASN A 422 11.27 15.59 -2.12
CA ASN A 422 10.29 16.67 -2.26
C ASN A 422 8.85 16.14 -2.43
N THR A 423 8.69 15.08 -3.21
CA THR A 423 7.39 14.42 -3.40
C THR A 423 6.89 13.82 -2.08
N PHE A 424 7.75 13.15 -1.33
CA PHE A 424 7.40 12.55 -0.04
C PHE A 424 6.93 13.60 0.98
N VAL A 425 7.71 14.66 1.21
CA VAL A 425 7.35 15.70 2.20
C VAL A 425 6.11 16.49 1.79
N ALA A 426 5.83 16.64 0.49
CA ALA A 426 4.61 17.27 0.00
C ALA A 426 3.36 16.39 0.18
N THR A 427 3.50 15.07 -0.03
CA THR A 427 2.38 14.13 0.00
C THR A 427 2.05 13.66 1.43
N ALA A 428 3.07 13.54 2.28
CA ALA A 428 2.94 13.04 3.65
C ALA A 428 3.67 13.95 4.67
N PRO A 429 3.28 15.24 4.79
CA PRO A 429 3.97 16.21 5.65
C PRO A 429 3.88 15.91 7.16
N ARG A 430 3.00 14.98 7.56
CA ARG A 430 2.80 14.55 8.96
C ARG A 430 3.43 13.19 9.26
N ASP A 431 4.12 12.57 8.29
CA ASP A 431 4.85 11.33 8.55
C ASP A 431 6.00 11.59 9.52
N ALA A 432 6.30 10.61 10.39
CA ALA A 432 7.36 10.73 11.39
C ALA A 432 8.74 11.00 10.76
N ASP A 433 8.98 10.51 9.53
CA ASP A 433 10.25 10.68 8.84
C ASP A 433 10.32 11.92 7.93
N ALA A 434 9.27 12.75 7.88
CA ALA A 434 9.24 13.94 7.04
C ALA A 434 10.34 14.96 7.45
N ALA A 435 10.61 15.09 8.75
CA ALA A 435 11.68 15.95 9.26
C ALA A 435 13.07 15.46 8.82
N THR A 436 13.30 14.14 8.82
CA THR A 436 14.53 13.52 8.33
C THR A 436 14.71 13.75 6.82
N ALA A 437 13.64 13.61 6.03
CA ALA A 437 13.68 13.91 4.60
C ALA A 437 13.98 15.39 4.32
N HIS A 438 13.43 16.32 5.11
CA HIS A 438 13.80 17.74 5.05
C HIS A 438 15.27 17.98 5.39
N LEU A 439 15.82 17.30 6.40
CA LEU A 439 17.25 17.40 6.69
C LEU A 439 18.11 16.89 5.52
N GLY A 440 17.70 15.80 4.88
CA GLY A 440 18.31 15.31 3.64
C GLY A 440 18.30 16.35 2.53
N LEU A 441 17.13 16.94 2.24
CA LEU A 441 16.97 18.00 1.23
C LEU A 441 17.85 19.22 1.53
N ALA A 442 17.97 19.64 2.79
CA ALA A 442 18.86 20.74 3.18
C ALA A 442 20.34 20.45 2.89
N ARG A 443 20.77 19.19 3.05
CA ARG A 443 22.15 18.75 2.77
C ARG A 443 22.44 18.75 1.27
N LEU A 444 21.49 18.34 0.45
CA LEU A 444 21.67 18.19 -1.00
C LEU A 444 21.49 19.52 -1.75
N SER A 445 20.66 20.42 -1.22
CA SER A 445 20.28 21.66 -1.91
C SER A 445 21.45 22.59 -2.16
N LYS A 446 21.60 22.99 -3.43
CA LYS A 446 22.55 24.02 -3.86
C LYS A 446 22.07 25.44 -3.57
N ASP A 447 20.77 25.63 -3.36
CA ASP A 447 20.15 26.92 -3.05
C ASP A 447 20.19 27.19 -1.51
N PRO A 448 20.85 28.26 -1.06
CA PRO A 448 20.85 28.67 0.34
C PRO A 448 19.46 28.90 0.95
N GLU A 449 18.52 29.48 0.19
CA GLU A 449 17.19 29.82 0.72
C GLU A 449 16.35 28.55 0.92
N ALA A 450 16.32 27.67 -0.09
CA ALA A 450 15.67 26.37 0.02
C ALA A 450 16.28 25.53 1.16
N ALA A 451 17.60 25.51 1.30
CA ALA A 451 18.25 24.78 2.39
C ALA A 451 17.84 25.32 3.78
N ALA A 452 17.80 26.65 3.95
CA ALA A 452 17.37 27.27 5.20
C ALA A 452 15.89 26.98 5.52
N TRP A 453 15.02 26.93 4.50
CA TRP A 453 13.63 26.52 4.68
C TRP A 453 13.54 25.06 5.16
N HIS A 454 14.26 24.15 4.51
CA HIS A 454 14.29 22.74 4.89
C HIS A 454 14.87 22.50 6.29
N LEU A 455 15.92 23.24 6.69
CA LEU A 455 16.48 23.15 8.05
C LEU A 455 15.45 23.56 9.12
N ARG A 456 14.67 24.63 8.86
CA ARG A 456 13.58 25.03 9.76
C ARG A 456 12.49 23.96 9.85
N ALA A 457 12.14 23.34 8.74
CA ALA A 457 11.15 22.26 8.72
C ALA A 457 11.66 21.01 9.47
N ALA A 458 12.92 20.63 9.30
CA ALA A 458 13.58 19.57 10.05
C ALA A 458 13.65 19.86 11.55
N GLY A 459 13.76 21.13 11.94
CA GLY A 459 13.79 21.58 13.34
C GLY A 459 12.49 21.36 14.13
N THR A 460 11.43 20.85 13.48
CA THR A 460 10.24 20.35 14.17
C THR A 460 10.50 19.08 14.98
N ASP A 461 11.56 18.33 14.64
CA ASP A 461 12.02 17.15 15.36
C ASP A 461 13.25 17.48 16.23
N PRO A 462 13.13 17.43 17.57
CA PRO A 462 14.25 17.68 18.49
C PRO A 462 15.42 16.71 18.35
N GLU A 463 15.20 15.47 17.90
CA GLU A 463 16.25 14.45 17.76
C GLU A 463 17.24 14.83 16.64
N LEU A 464 16.79 15.61 15.67
CA LEU A 464 17.59 16.06 14.53
C LEU A 464 18.48 17.27 14.83
N ARG A 465 18.44 17.86 16.04
CA ARG A 465 19.23 19.06 16.39
C ARG A 465 20.72 18.94 16.03
N GLY A 466 21.35 17.80 16.35
CA GLY A 466 22.75 17.57 16.01
C GLY A 466 23.00 17.47 14.50
N GLY A 467 22.07 16.87 13.75
CA GLY A 467 22.14 16.75 12.30
C GLY A 467 21.93 18.08 11.57
N ILE A 468 21.03 18.93 12.10
CA ILE A 468 20.81 20.31 11.65
C ILE A 468 22.07 21.13 11.86
N ALA A 469 22.60 21.12 13.09
CA ALA A 469 23.83 21.83 13.44
C ALA A 469 25.01 21.43 12.54
N LEU A 470 25.20 20.13 12.29
CA LEU A 470 26.26 19.66 11.39
C LEU A 470 26.07 20.15 9.94
N THR A 471 24.83 20.20 9.46
CA THR A 471 24.50 20.68 8.12
C THR A 471 24.74 22.20 8.01
N GLU A 472 24.32 22.97 9.02
CA GLU A 472 24.60 24.40 9.14
C GLU A 472 26.10 24.68 9.17
N LEU A 473 26.89 23.88 9.91
CA LEU A 473 28.35 24.00 9.97
C LEU A 473 29.00 23.81 8.60
N HIS A 474 28.68 22.73 7.88
CA HIS A 474 29.27 22.50 6.55
C HIS A 474 28.97 23.63 5.56
N ARG A 475 27.73 24.15 5.59
CA ARG A 475 27.33 25.29 4.74
C ARG A 475 28.01 26.58 5.19
N GLY A 476 28.08 26.83 6.49
CA GLY A 476 28.76 27.97 7.10
C GLY A 476 30.24 28.01 6.75
N ILE A 477 30.98 26.90 6.86
CA ILE A 477 32.40 26.82 6.48
C ILE A 477 32.59 27.18 5.01
N SER A 478 31.72 26.71 4.13
CA SER A 478 31.78 27.04 2.70
C SER A 478 31.48 28.52 2.41
N LEU A 479 30.59 29.14 3.19
CA LEU A 479 30.34 30.59 3.12
C LEU A 479 31.51 31.39 3.67
N PHE A 480 32.06 30.99 4.82
CA PHE A 480 33.22 31.59 5.46
C PHE A 480 34.43 31.60 4.52
N ASN A 481 34.78 30.45 3.95
CA ASN A 481 35.91 30.35 3.01
C ASN A 481 35.72 31.25 1.77
N ARG A 482 34.48 31.41 1.29
CA ARG A 482 34.17 32.31 0.16
C ARG A 482 34.20 33.79 0.54
N ALA A 483 33.90 34.13 1.79
CA ALA A 483 34.01 35.49 2.32
C ALA A 483 35.50 35.85 2.53
N ALA A 484 36.25 34.95 3.16
CA ALA A 484 37.72 35.03 3.31
C ALA A 484 38.44 35.20 1.98
N ALA A 485 38.08 34.42 0.96
CA ALA A 485 38.67 34.55 -0.37
C ALA A 485 38.38 35.90 -1.05
N ARG A 486 37.28 36.58 -0.68
CA ARG A 486 36.89 37.89 -1.21
C ARG A 486 37.36 39.06 -0.34
N GLY A 487 37.87 38.81 0.87
CA GLY A 487 38.21 39.84 1.85
C GLY A 487 36.98 40.57 2.41
N ASP A 488 35.83 39.90 2.48
CA ASP A 488 34.59 40.47 3.01
C ASP A 488 34.49 40.25 4.51
N ILE A 489 35.13 41.16 5.27
CA ILE A 489 35.27 41.08 6.72
C ILE A 489 33.89 41.06 7.42
N VAL A 490 32.92 41.83 6.93
CA VAL A 490 31.58 41.91 7.55
C VAL A 490 30.85 40.56 7.41
N GLN A 491 30.96 39.93 6.23
CA GLN A 491 30.39 38.62 6.00
C GLN A 491 31.13 37.53 6.79
N GLU A 492 32.46 37.59 6.89
CA GLU A 492 33.26 36.68 7.72
C GLU A 492 32.83 36.70 9.18
N GLU A 493 32.69 37.89 9.78
CA GLU A 493 32.23 38.04 11.16
C GLU A 493 30.80 37.53 11.37
N THR A 494 29.92 37.75 10.39
CA THR A 494 28.53 37.29 10.46
C THR A 494 28.46 35.77 10.43
N VAL A 495 29.15 35.14 9.48
CA VAL A 495 29.19 33.68 9.35
C VAL A 495 29.94 33.04 10.52
N ALA A 496 30.97 33.69 11.07
CA ALA A 496 31.67 33.19 12.25
C ALA A 496 30.77 33.08 13.48
N LYS A 497 29.84 34.05 13.68
CA LYS A 497 28.83 33.97 14.75
C LYS A 497 27.87 32.79 14.54
N GLU A 498 27.45 32.56 13.31
CA GLU A 498 26.56 31.45 12.95
C GLU A 498 27.24 30.09 13.15
N ILE A 499 28.49 29.95 12.73
CA ILE A 499 29.29 28.73 12.94
C ILE A 499 29.47 28.45 14.43
N LEU A 500 29.78 29.46 15.25
CA LEU A 500 29.90 29.27 16.71
C LEU A 500 28.59 28.81 17.34
N LYS A 501 27.47 29.39 16.93
CA LYS A 501 26.15 28.95 17.40
C LYS A 501 25.88 27.50 17.02
N ALA A 502 26.15 27.10 15.79
CA ALA A 502 25.96 25.73 15.35
C ALA A 502 26.90 24.74 16.05
N LEU A 503 28.15 25.13 16.36
CA LEU A 503 29.07 24.33 17.20
C LEU A 503 28.50 24.10 18.60
N ASP A 504 27.80 25.10 19.17
CA ASP A 504 27.15 25.00 20.47
C ASP A 504 25.89 24.13 20.47
N ASP A 505 25.35 23.81 19.30
CA ASP A 505 24.22 22.89 19.14
C ASP A 505 24.66 21.44 18.85
N LEU A 506 25.95 21.20 18.60
CA LEU A 506 26.49 19.84 18.42
C LEU A 506 26.45 19.01 19.72
N PRO A 507 26.23 17.69 19.63
CA PRO A 507 26.39 16.75 20.74
C PRO A 507 27.77 16.88 21.41
N GLY A 508 27.81 16.81 22.74
CA GLY A 508 29.04 17.07 23.52
C GLY A 508 30.23 16.16 23.18
N LYS A 509 29.98 14.93 22.69
CA LYS A 509 31.06 14.05 22.19
C LYS A 509 31.69 14.59 20.90
N GLN A 510 30.88 14.98 19.91
CA GLN A 510 31.35 15.55 18.65
C GLN A 510 32.06 16.88 18.88
N ARG A 511 31.51 17.78 19.72
CA ARG A 511 32.12 19.08 20.02
C ARG A 511 33.57 19.00 20.53
N ARG A 512 33.93 17.88 21.19
CA ARG A 512 35.29 17.67 21.73
C ARG A 512 36.30 17.20 20.70
N GLU A 513 35.87 16.83 19.49
CA GLU A 513 36.80 16.41 18.45
C GLU A 513 37.75 17.57 18.09
N PRO A 514 39.05 17.28 17.83
CA PRO A 514 40.06 18.31 17.59
C PRO A 514 39.70 19.29 16.47
N TRP A 515 39.07 18.79 15.40
CA TRP A 515 38.62 19.60 14.27
C TRP A 515 37.60 20.68 14.69
N PHE A 516 36.56 20.32 15.45
CA PHE A 516 35.54 21.28 15.87
C PHE A 516 36.06 22.27 16.92
N ARG A 517 37.00 21.84 17.79
CA ARG A 517 37.72 22.76 18.68
C ARG A 517 38.58 23.76 17.89
N ALA A 518 39.29 23.30 16.87
CA ALA A 518 40.07 24.17 15.98
C ALA A 518 39.19 25.18 15.25
N LEU A 519 38.04 24.73 14.71
CA LEU A 519 37.08 25.61 14.05
C LEU A 519 36.51 26.66 15.03
N SER A 520 36.20 26.26 16.26
CA SER A 520 35.74 27.20 17.30
C SER A 520 36.76 28.30 17.57
N LEU A 521 38.04 27.93 17.72
CA LEU A 521 39.13 28.89 17.92
C LEU A 521 39.31 29.80 16.70
N GLN A 522 39.21 29.26 15.48
CA GLN A 522 39.26 30.04 14.25
C GLN A 522 38.19 31.14 14.22
N MET A 523 36.93 30.77 14.49
CA MET A 523 35.83 31.72 14.48
C MET A 523 35.97 32.76 15.60
N ARG A 524 36.47 32.38 16.78
CA ARG A 524 36.75 33.32 17.88
C ARG A 524 37.87 34.31 17.53
N THR A 525 38.92 33.86 16.83
CA THR A 525 39.98 34.72 16.32
C THR A 525 39.43 35.77 15.36
N VAL A 526 38.57 35.36 14.42
CA VAL A 526 37.93 36.29 13.46
C VAL A 526 37.12 37.37 14.17
N LEU A 527 36.42 37.01 15.25
CA LEU A 527 35.62 37.96 16.02
C LEU A 527 36.43 38.87 16.95
N GLY A 528 37.74 38.65 17.10
CA GLY A 528 38.62 39.49 17.92
C GLY A 528 38.30 39.49 19.42
N ARG A 529 37.52 38.52 19.93
CA ARG A 529 37.06 38.50 21.33
C ARG A 529 37.97 37.64 22.20
N ASP A 530 38.47 38.22 23.29
CA ASP A 530 39.29 37.54 24.29
C ASP A 530 40.52 36.82 23.69
N LEU A 531 41.22 37.53 22.80
CA LEU A 531 42.37 37.02 22.05
C LEU A 531 43.48 36.43 22.94
N PRO A 532 43.83 36.99 24.12
CA PRO A 532 44.84 36.37 24.99
C PRO A 532 44.45 34.97 25.45
N LYS A 533 43.17 34.74 25.75
CA LYS A 533 42.67 33.41 26.10
C LYS A 533 42.63 32.48 24.89
N VAL A 534 42.21 32.99 23.74
CA VAL A 534 42.22 32.22 22.48
C VAL A 534 43.63 31.75 22.13
N LEU A 535 44.64 32.61 22.28
CA LEU A 535 46.05 32.26 22.07
C LEU A 535 46.52 31.13 22.99
N ALA A 536 46.20 31.20 24.28
CA ALA A 536 46.54 30.13 25.23
C ALA A 536 45.86 28.80 24.88
N GLU A 537 44.59 28.83 24.45
CA GLU A 537 43.86 27.63 24.01
C GLU A 537 44.43 27.07 22.68
N LEU A 538 44.84 27.94 21.75
CA LEU A 538 45.49 27.55 20.50
C LEU A 538 46.82 26.85 20.74
N ASP A 539 47.63 27.33 21.69
CA ASP A 539 48.91 26.71 22.03
C ASP A 539 48.74 25.31 22.62
N ALA A 540 47.78 25.15 23.54
CA ALA A 540 47.46 23.85 24.12
C ALA A 540 47.00 22.85 23.04
N LEU A 541 46.10 23.28 22.14
CA LEU A 541 45.55 22.40 21.12
C LEU A 541 46.55 22.10 19.99
N LEU A 542 47.44 23.03 19.64
CA LEU A 542 48.53 22.79 18.68
C LEU A 542 49.51 21.73 19.19
N ALA A 543 49.80 21.70 20.50
CA ALA A 543 50.62 20.66 21.11
C ALA A 543 49.96 19.27 21.01
N GLU A 544 48.64 19.20 21.24
CA GLU A 544 47.84 17.97 21.10
C GLU A 544 47.71 17.51 19.64
N ALA A 545 47.50 18.43 18.70
CA ALA A 545 47.15 18.16 17.31
C ALA A 545 48.37 18.06 16.36
N THR A 546 49.56 17.69 16.87
CA THR A 546 50.81 17.74 16.11
C THR A 546 50.76 16.97 14.79
N ASN A 547 50.08 15.81 14.75
CA ASN A 547 49.95 14.97 13.54
C ASN A 547 48.57 15.05 12.87
N ASP A 548 47.67 15.94 13.32
CA ASP A 548 46.34 16.08 12.72
C ASP A 548 46.41 16.98 11.47
N THR A 549 46.33 16.34 10.31
CA THR A 549 46.42 17.02 9.00
C THR A 549 45.23 17.92 8.69
N ARG A 550 44.12 17.82 9.43
CA ARG A 550 42.94 18.68 9.26
C ARG A 550 42.95 19.85 10.23
N ALA A 551 43.15 19.57 11.51
CA ALA A 551 43.05 20.60 12.56
C ALA A 551 44.27 21.54 12.59
N ARG A 552 45.48 21.00 12.40
CA ARG A 552 46.73 21.79 12.51
C ARG A 552 46.79 23.00 11.56
N PRO A 553 46.46 22.89 10.26
CA PRO A 553 46.41 24.05 9.36
C PRO A 553 45.51 25.18 9.89
N VAL A 554 44.32 24.83 10.37
CA VAL A 554 43.33 25.79 10.91
C VAL A 554 43.85 26.45 12.19
N LEU A 555 44.52 25.70 13.06
CA LEU A 555 45.10 26.24 14.28
C LEU A 555 46.27 27.20 14.01
N LEU A 556 47.17 26.84 13.08
CA LEU A 556 48.28 27.70 12.67
C LEU A 556 47.77 28.98 12.01
N TRP A 557 46.78 28.85 11.12
CA TRP A 557 46.07 29.97 10.52
C TRP A 557 45.49 30.91 11.60
N SER A 558 44.86 30.34 12.62
CA SER A 558 44.22 31.09 13.71
C SER A 558 45.23 31.78 14.61
N LYS A 559 46.35 31.12 14.93
CA LYS A 559 47.39 31.66 15.80
C LYS A 559 48.10 32.86 15.18
N LEU A 560 48.49 32.77 13.90
CA LEU A 560 49.13 33.89 13.20
C LEU A 560 48.26 35.15 13.20
N ARG A 561 46.96 35.00 12.93
CA ARG A 561 46.02 36.12 12.90
C ARG A 561 45.68 36.66 14.28
N ALA A 562 45.59 35.80 15.30
CA ALA A 562 45.40 36.23 16.68
C ALA A 562 46.60 37.05 17.19
N LEU A 563 47.84 36.58 16.94
CA LEU A 563 49.07 37.30 17.32
C LEU A 563 49.18 38.66 16.61
N ALA A 564 48.82 38.70 15.32
CA ALA A 564 48.79 39.94 14.56
C ALA A 564 47.77 40.94 15.09
N ALA A 565 46.57 40.46 15.44
CA ALA A 565 45.50 41.28 15.99
C ALA A 565 45.82 41.82 17.39
N THR A 566 46.69 41.16 18.15
CA THR A 566 47.20 41.64 19.45
C THR A 566 48.51 42.46 19.35
N ASP A 567 49.01 42.72 18.14
CA ASP A 567 50.35 43.32 17.87
C ASP A 567 51.50 42.61 18.62
N ASP A 568 51.39 41.29 18.81
CA ASP A 568 52.43 40.47 19.45
C ASP A 568 53.52 40.08 18.45
N ARG A 569 54.42 41.03 18.21
CA ARG A 569 55.53 40.85 17.26
C ARG A 569 56.52 39.78 17.70
N ALA A 570 56.76 39.65 19.00
CA ALA A 570 57.67 38.65 19.54
C ALA A 570 57.11 37.24 19.30
N GLY A 571 55.80 37.04 19.50
CA GLY A 571 55.13 35.78 19.20
C GLY A 571 55.18 35.41 17.70
N LEU A 572 54.97 36.39 16.81
CA LEU A 572 55.06 36.17 15.35
C LEU A 572 56.48 35.81 14.91
N GLN A 573 57.50 36.50 15.43
CA GLN A 573 58.91 36.18 15.18
C GLN A 573 59.27 34.81 15.72
N GLY A 574 58.89 34.50 16.96
CA GLY A 574 59.14 33.18 17.56
C GLY A 574 58.50 32.04 16.77
N MET A 575 57.36 32.28 16.12
CA MET A 575 56.74 31.29 15.25
C MET A 575 57.52 31.08 13.93
N ALA A 576 58.04 32.16 13.32
CA ALA A 576 58.94 32.05 12.17
C ALA A 576 60.23 31.29 12.51
N ASP A 577 60.85 31.64 13.64
CA ASP A 577 62.08 31.01 14.11
C ASP A 577 61.86 29.52 14.46
N ALA A 578 60.70 29.17 15.04
CA ALA A 578 60.34 27.79 15.34
C ALA A 578 60.16 26.93 14.08
N LEU A 579 59.60 27.50 13.00
CA LEU A 579 59.52 26.84 11.70
C LEU A 579 60.94 26.59 11.14
N ALA A 580 61.83 27.58 11.27
CA ALA A 580 63.21 27.44 10.85
C ALA A 580 63.99 26.37 11.63
N ALA A 581 63.71 26.24 12.93
CA ALA A 581 64.35 25.24 13.78
C ALA A 581 63.89 23.79 13.48
N ARG A 582 62.66 23.61 12.97
CA ARG A 582 62.12 22.28 12.63
C ARG A 582 62.65 21.77 11.29
N GLY A 583 62.71 22.62 10.26
CA GLY A 583 63.30 22.28 8.95
C GLY A 583 62.52 21.28 8.08
N ASP A 584 61.41 20.71 8.56
CA ASP A 584 60.55 19.77 7.84
C ASP A 584 59.03 20.09 7.96
N ASP A 585 58.67 21.32 8.36
CA ASP A 585 57.29 21.73 8.64
C ASP A 585 56.60 22.38 7.44
N THR A 586 56.46 21.62 6.35
CA THR A 586 55.87 22.10 5.08
C THR A 586 54.48 22.73 5.21
N GLU A 587 53.64 22.28 6.15
CA GLU A 587 52.34 22.89 6.43
C GLU A 587 52.51 24.24 7.12
N GLY A 588 53.35 24.32 8.15
CA GLY A 588 53.65 25.56 8.85
C GLY A 588 54.28 26.61 7.93
N GLU A 589 55.20 26.19 7.06
CA GLU A 589 55.80 27.04 6.03
C GLU A 589 54.74 27.62 5.09
N ARG A 590 53.81 26.79 4.60
CA ARG A 590 52.72 27.25 3.73
C ARG A 590 51.80 28.24 4.42
N GLN A 591 51.37 27.96 5.65
CA GLN A 591 50.47 28.87 6.40
C GLN A 591 51.16 30.21 6.71
N PHE A 592 52.45 30.18 7.07
CA PHE A 592 53.22 31.39 7.35
C PHE A 592 53.42 32.24 6.09
N TYR A 593 53.74 31.61 4.95
CA TYR A 593 53.85 32.31 3.67
C TYR A 593 52.53 32.95 3.22
N GLN A 594 51.42 32.23 3.34
CA GLN A 594 50.08 32.79 3.06
C GLN A 594 49.78 34.00 3.94
N PHE A 595 50.14 33.95 5.22
CA PHE A 595 50.00 35.06 6.14
C PHE A 595 50.84 36.29 5.74
N LEU A 596 52.08 36.09 5.28
CA LEU A 596 52.91 37.20 4.75
C LEU A 596 52.26 37.88 3.53
N LEU A 597 51.64 37.10 2.63
CA LEU A 597 50.91 37.64 1.48
C LEU A 597 49.67 38.44 1.91
N GLU A 598 48.97 38.01 2.95
CA GLU A 598 47.83 38.76 3.50
C GLU A 598 48.27 40.09 4.12
N LEU A 599 49.35 40.09 4.89
CA LEU A 599 49.93 41.33 5.45
C LEU A 599 50.37 42.29 4.34
N GLU A 600 50.96 41.79 3.25
CA GLU A 600 51.34 42.60 2.09
C GLU A 600 50.10 43.24 1.45
N ARG A 601 49.03 42.47 1.22
CA ARG A 601 47.75 43.00 0.68
C ARG A 601 47.12 44.03 1.61
N GLY A 602 47.22 43.81 2.91
CA GLY A 602 46.80 44.74 3.96
C GLY A 602 47.71 45.96 4.13
N LYS A 603 48.76 46.11 3.30
CA LYS A 603 49.76 47.20 3.35
C LYS A 603 50.55 47.27 4.66
N ASN A 604 50.63 46.17 5.40
CA ASN A 604 51.44 46.05 6.63
C ASN A 604 52.91 45.77 6.32
N PHE A 605 53.52 46.61 5.47
CA PHE A 605 54.84 46.38 4.89
C PHE A 605 55.96 46.28 5.94
N ALA A 606 55.86 47.01 7.05
CA ALA A 606 56.85 46.94 8.13
C ALA A 606 56.88 45.56 8.79
N LEU A 607 55.71 44.96 9.02
CA LEU A 607 55.61 43.62 9.60
C LEU A 607 56.09 42.56 8.61
N VAL A 608 55.73 42.72 7.33
CA VAL A 608 56.17 41.82 6.24
C VAL A 608 57.69 41.79 6.13
N ALA A 609 58.35 42.94 6.09
CA ALA A 609 59.80 43.02 5.93
C ALA A 609 60.54 42.35 7.10
N GLY A 610 60.06 42.56 8.34
CA GLY A 610 60.62 41.94 9.53
C GLY A 610 60.40 40.44 9.59
N LEU A 611 59.16 39.96 9.39
CA LEU A 611 58.84 38.54 9.48
C LEU A 611 59.44 37.72 8.34
N ALA A 612 59.55 38.28 7.13
CA ALA A 612 60.19 37.60 6.01
C ALA A 612 61.67 37.31 6.27
N GLU A 613 62.37 38.15 7.05
CA GLU A 613 63.77 37.93 7.44
C GLU A 613 63.91 36.75 8.42
N HIS A 614 63.04 36.67 9.43
CA HIS A 614 62.99 35.55 10.37
C HIS A 614 62.52 34.24 9.73
N PHE A 615 61.63 34.31 8.73
CA PHE A 615 61.09 33.13 8.06
C PHE A 615 62.02 32.57 6.98
N TYR A 616 62.88 33.40 6.37
CA TYR A 616 63.77 32.99 5.28
C TYR A 616 64.62 31.73 5.56
N PRO A 617 65.20 31.55 6.77
CA PRO A 617 65.98 30.35 7.10
C PRO A 617 65.15 29.06 7.09
N ALA A 618 63.83 29.11 7.32
CA ALA A 618 62.98 27.92 7.30
C ALA A 618 62.88 27.27 5.93
N LEU A 619 63.11 28.04 4.87
CA LEU A 619 63.05 27.57 3.49
C LEU A 619 64.43 27.14 2.96
N ALA A 620 65.41 26.88 3.84
CA ALA A 620 66.76 26.47 3.43
C ALA A 620 66.71 25.20 2.56
N GLY A 621 67.30 25.28 1.36
CA GLY A 621 67.25 24.19 0.36
C GLY A 621 66.05 24.25 -0.59
N GLN A 622 65.06 25.13 -0.34
CA GLN A 622 63.90 25.36 -1.19
C GLN A 622 64.10 26.60 -2.07
N GLY A 623 64.99 26.50 -3.07
CA GLY A 623 65.49 27.67 -3.81
C GLY A 623 64.44 28.52 -4.55
N GLN A 624 63.29 27.96 -4.90
CA GLN A 624 62.18 28.72 -5.49
C GLN A 624 61.43 29.54 -4.43
N ASP A 625 61.10 28.94 -3.29
CA ASP A 625 60.32 29.58 -2.24
C ASP A 625 61.13 30.66 -1.50
N GLN A 626 62.44 30.44 -1.32
CA GLN A 626 63.36 31.46 -0.83
C GLN A 626 63.39 32.72 -1.71
N ARG A 627 63.34 32.55 -3.04
CA ARG A 627 63.25 33.68 -3.98
C ARG A 627 61.93 34.41 -3.83
N GLN A 628 60.80 33.70 -3.65
CA GLN A 628 59.50 34.34 -3.49
C GLN A 628 59.43 35.18 -2.20
N VAL A 629 59.90 34.65 -1.07
CA VAL A 629 59.96 35.40 0.20
C VAL A 629 60.91 36.59 0.09
N SER A 630 62.04 36.44 -0.60
CA SER A 630 62.97 37.56 -0.86
C SER A 630 62.34 38.68 -1.68
N LEU A 631 61.62 38.34 -2.75
CA LEU A 631 60.87 39.30 -3.57
C LEU A 631 59.77 40.00 -2.77
N LEU A 632 59.08 39.26 -1.91
CA LEU A 632 58.06 39.80 -1.02
C LEU A 632 58.66 40.78 0.01
N ARG A 633 59.82 40.45 0.60
CA ARG A 633 60.58 41.36 1.47
C ARG A 633 61.05 42.61 0.74
N ILE A 634 61.61 42.48 -0.47
CA ILE A 634 62.06 43.61 -1.29
C ILE A 634 60.88 44.53 -1.61
N ARG A 635 59.74 43.99 -2.06
CA ARG A 635 58.53 44.79 -2.32
C ARG A 635 58.07 45.56 -1.10
N ALA A 636 58.09 44.93 0.08
CA ALA A 636 57.74 45.58 1.33
C ALA A 636 58.73 46.69 1.74
N LEU A 637 60.04 46.47 1.61
CA LEU A 637 61.07 47.49 1.90
C LEU A 637 60.97 48.68 0.94
N THR A 638 60.78 48.43 -0.35
CA THR A 638 60.55 49.48 -1.35
C THR A 638 59.32 50.31 -1.02
N ALA A 639 58.21 49.68 -0.59
CA ALA A 639 57.00 50.39 -0.18
C ALA A 639 57.20 51.26 1.09
N LEU A 640 58.21 50.95 1.91
CA LEU A 640 58.62 51.74 3.08
C LEU A 640 59.70 52.79 2.76
N GLY A 641 60.17 52.87 1.51
CA GLY A 641 61.23 53.79 1.09
C GLY A 641 62.63 53.42 1.57
N ARG A 642 62.91 52.13 1.77
CA ARG A 642 64.19 51.60 2.24
C ARG A 642 64.92 50.78 1.19
#